data_AF-A0A4U5U117-F1
#
_entry.id   AF-A0A4U5U117-F1
#
_cell.length_a   1.000
_cell.length_b   1.000
_cell.length_c   1.000
_cell.angle_alpha   90.00
_cell.angle_beta   90.00
_cell.angle_gamma   90.00
#
_symmetry.space_group_name_H-M   'P 1'
#
loop_
_entity.id
_entity.type
_entity.pdbx_description
1 polymer ?
#
loop_
_entity_poly.entity_id
_entity_poly.type
_entity_poly.pdbx_seq_one_letter_code
_entity_poly.pdbx_strand_id
1 'polypeptide(L)'
;MEATTILPILKKKLAFLSGGKDRRSGLILTIPLSSDQTSMEELSATLDYLLSIPSEKCKARGFTVIVDGRKSQWNIVKTVVLMLQNVIPAEVSLVCVVKPDEFWDKKVTHFCFWKEKDRLGFEVILVSANKLTRYIEPCQLTDDFGGSLDYDHSDWLNKRLVFEKFTKESTSLLDELSVINESDKSNAVDKDKSADCALLPSFDPETVLQTGHELLSELQQRRFNGSEGGGVGQGGPAWCPMEEELLAQPQVMKLLDSLREQYTRYQELCRQRNKRTQLDEIHAKVMQVVTWLQGPGSELLKTQQEIGDSMRAAQALQQKHEEIESQHSEWFAVYVELNQQIAALLSAGEEEEVVELKALQQQLSDVCYRQAAQLEGRQNVLQAAQVFHSTTQELSQQLDGLLGMLCADVAPADGASIQQNLKLLEEKLQTVEAGLTSLRQKGALLLEQMCSQPSWSLEETESPAGEQHDNVQHIQAVMEEMQLRKQRCEDMVDVRRLKMLQMVQLFKCEEDALQAVEWLGELLDALLKTHIRLGDDTQETRTMLDKHRKFVDVAQSTYDYGRQLLQATVVLCQSLRCTTRSSGDTLPRLNRVWKQFTVSTEERQQRLELALNFHTAAEKVLQQECVDPESLDEVDSSGKTLLDRLTMPVIFPDGSEQYFGSPSETASAAEGVRDRLLLVEERRLQLQEARLHNDDEGEEEEEEEEEEEVLNGQEARLDVIGEELSEKEDQDEEEEEEAGQKDEDLERATQDC
;
A
#
# COMPACT_ATOMS: atom_id res chain seq x y z
N MET A 1 -19.58 -56.09 63.83
CA MET A 1 -19.17 -55.22 64.96
C MET A 1 -17.78 -54.73 64.62
N GLU A 2 -17.52 -53.42 64.65
CA GLU A 2 -16.22 -52.83 64.26
C GLU A 2 -15.35 -52.55 65.49
N ALA A 3 -14.03 -52.65 65.35
CA ALA A 3 -13.05 -52.37 66.40
C ALA A 3 -13.23 -50.97 66.98
N THR A 4 -13.51 -49.99 66.12
CA THR A 4 -13.74 -48.58 66.47
C THR A 4 -14.93 -48.41 67.42
N THR A 5 -15.98 -49.21 67.24
CA THR A 5 -17.24 -49.10 68.00
C THR A 5 -17.09 -49.65 69.43
N ILE A 6 -16.23 -50.66 69.62
CA ILE A 6 -15.96 -51.26 70.94
C ILE A 6 -14.55 -50.97 71.45
N LEU A 7 -13.88 -49.96 70.89
CA LEU A 7 -12.50 -49.60 71.22
C LEU A 7 -12.26 -49.38 72.74
N PRO A 8 -13.16 -48.71 73.50
CA PRO A 8 -12.97 -48.54 74.94
C PRO A 8 -12.95 -49.87 75.70
N ILE A 9 -13.66 -50.88 75.18
CA ILE A 9 -13.74 -52.23 75.77
C ILE A 9 -12.48 -53.02 75.39
N LEU A 10 -12.09 -52.99 74.10
CA LEU A 10 -10.90 -53.71 73.63
C LEU A 10 -9.64 -53.27 74.37
N LYS A 11 -9.46 -51.96 74.63
CA LYS A 11 -8.33 -51.43 75.40
C LYS A 11 -8.15 -52.05 76.80
N LYS A 12 -9.20 -52.62 77.39
CA LYS A 12 -9.15 -53.27 78.71
C LYS A 12 -8.49 -54.67 78.67
N LYS A 13 -8.17 -55.21 77.49
CA LYS A 13 -7.54 -56.54 77.31
C LYS A 13 -8.29 -57.66 78.06
N LEU A 14 -9.63 -57.63 78.06
CA LEU A 14 -10.48 -58.62 78.76
C LEU A 14 -10.31 -60.03 78.19
N ALA A 15 -10.05 -60.12 76.89
CA ALA A 15 -9.60 -61.31 76.20
C ALA A 15 -8.70 -60.89 75.03
N PHE A 16 -7.86 -61.80 74.55
CA PHE A 16 -7.05 -61.55 73.36
C PHE A 16 -6.70 -62.84 72.63
N LEU A 17 -6.53 -62.71 71.31
CA LEU A 17 -5.95 -63.75 70.45
C LEU A 17 -4.48 -63.41 70.23
N SER A 18 -3.58 -64.25 70.72
CA SER A 18 -2.14 -64.00 70.60
C SER A 18 -1.58 -64.32 69.20
N GLY A 19 -2.37 -64.98 68.35
CA GLY A 19 -1.91 -65.57 67.08
C GLY A 19 -1.33 -66.99 67.23
N GLY A 20 -1.09 -67.41 68.47
CA GLY A 20 -0.60 -68.74 68.81
C GLY A 20 -1.60 -69.87 68.53
N LYS A 21 -1.08 -71.07 68.29
CA LYS A 21 -1.82 -72.29 68.00
C LYS A 21 -1.47 -73.41 68.98
N ASP A 22 -2.47 -74.20 69.36
CA ASP A 22 -2.22 -75.45 70.08
C ASP A 22 -1.62 -76.52 69.15
N ARG A 23 -1.29 -77.69 69.69
CA ARG A 23 -0.72 -78.82 68.92
C ARG A 23 -1.65 -79.39 67.84
N ARG A 24 -2.96 -79.08 67.89
CA ARG A 24 -3.96 -79.46 66.88
C ARG A 24 -4.14 -78.37 65.83
N SER A 25 -3.34 -77.30 65.88
CA SER A 25 -3.49 -76.08 65.08
C SER A 25 -4.78 -75.30 65.38
N GLY A 26 -5.41 -75.53 66.55
CA GLY A 26 -6.51 -74.72 67.06
C GLY A 26 -6.03 -73.41 67.66
N LEU A 27 -6.85 -72.36 67.60
CA LEU A 27 -6.46 -71.01 68.01
C LEU A 27 -6.38 -70.87 69.52
N ILE A 28 -5.41 -70.10 70.01
CA ILE A 28 -5.28 -69.80 71.44
C ILE A 28 -5.97 -68.48 71.75
N LEU A 29 -6.99 -68.56 72.62
CA LEU A 29 -7.70 -67.42 73.17
C LEU A 29 -7.35 -67.29 74.65
N THR A 30 -6.83 -66.14 75.06
CA THR A 30 -6.46 -65.91 76.45
C THR A 30 -7.40 -64.92 77.10
N ILE A 31 -7.91 -65.26 78.28
CA ILE A 31 -8.76 -64.43 79.13
C ILE A 31 -7.99 -64.15 80.43
N PRO A 32 -7.28 -63.02 80.53
CA PRO A 32 -6.56 -62.64 81.74
C PRO A 32 -7.54 -62.10 82.79
N LEU A 33 -7.89 -62.91 83.79
CA LEU A 33 -8.85 -62.47 84.82
C LEU A 33 -8.16 -61.66 85.92
N SER A 34 -8.72 -60.49 86.20
CA SER A 34 -8.37 -59.66 87.35
C SER A 34 -9.63 -59.29 88.13
N SER A 35 -9.51 -59.22 89.47
CA SER A 35 -10.66 -59.03 90.36
C SER A 35 -11.32 -57.64 90.25
N ASP A 36 -10.64 -56.70 89.60
CA ASP A 36 -10.95 -55.28 89.49
C ASP A 36 -11.47 -54.85 88.10
N GLN A 37 -11.36 -55.70 87.06
CA GLN A 37 -11.67 -55.30 85.67
C GLN A 37 -12.68 -56.20 84.93
N THR A 38 -13.18 -57.29 85.53
CA THR A 38 -13.97 -58.29 84.79
C THR A 38 -15.48 -57.99 84.77
N SER A 39 -15.95 -57.23 83.77
CA SER A 39 -17.38 -57.12 83.42
C SER A 39 -17.77 -58.24 82.45
N MET A 40 -18.82 -59.01 82.76
CA MET A 40 -19.25 -60.14 81.93
C MET A 40 -19.86 -59.68 80.60
N GLU A 41 -20.58 -58.55 80.58
CA GLU A 41 -21.14 -57.98 79.35
C GLU A 41 -20.04 -57.49 78.40
N GLU A 42 -19.03 -56.80 78.94
CA GLU A 42 -17.89 -56.32 78.17
C GLU A 42 -16.99 -57.46 77.69
N LEU A 43 -16.81 -58.51 78.51
CA LEU A 43 -16.12 -59.72 78.11
C LEU A 43 -16.88 -60.42 76.98
N SER A 44 -18.22 -60.49 77.04
CA SER A 44 -19.04 -61.05 75.96
C SER A 44 -18.82 -60.29 74.67
N ALA A 45 -18.92 -58.95 74.70
CA ALA A 45 -18.70 -58.11 73.52
C ALA A 45 -17.26 -58.24 72.96
N THR A 46 -16.26 -58.38 73.84
CA THR A 46 -14.86 -58.63 73.45
C THR A 46 -14.72 -59.97 72.73
N LEU A 47 -15.35 -61.02 73.27
CA LEU A 47 -15.35 -62.36 72.70
C LEU A 47 -16.10 -62.39 71.37
N ASP A 48 -17.29 -61.78 71.28
CA ASP A 48 -18.09 -61.71 70.05
C ASP A 48 -17.28 -61.08 68.91
N TYR A 49 -16.58 -59.98 69.20
CA TYR A 49 -15.70 -59.34 68.23
C TYR A 49 -14.48 -60.20 67.89
N LEU A 50 -13.71 -60.66 68.88
CA LEU A 50 -12.49 -61.46 68.63
C LEU A 50 -12.80 -62.77 67.90
N LEU A 51 -13.95 -63.39 68.13
CA LEU A 51 -14.36 -64.62 67.46
C LEU A 51 -14.91 -64.36 66.05
N SER A 52 -15.25 -63.11 65.72
CA SER A 52 -15.63 -62.72 64.35
C SER A 52 -14.41 -62.59 63.41
N ILE A 53 -13.22 -62.41 63.99
CA ILE A 53 -11.96 -62.12 63.30
C ILE A 53 -11.40 -63.35 62.52
N PRO A 54 -11.21 -64.53 63.15
CA PRO A 54 -10.71 -65.69 62.42
C PRO A 54 -11.61 -66.09 61.25
N SER A 55 -11.02 -66.61 60.17
CA SER A 55 -11.80 -67.24 59.09
C SER A 55 -12.52 -68.50 59.59
N GLU A 56 -13.62 -68.88 58.95
CA GLU A 56 -14.36 -70.12 59.25
C GLU A 56 -13.46 -71.38 59.21
N LYS A 57 -12.46 -71.39 58.31
CA LYS A 57 -11.44 -72.44 58.23
C LYS A 57 -10.59 -72.54 59.49
N CYS A 58 -10.26 -71.41 60.12
CA CYS A 58 -9.52 -71.40 61.38
C CYS A 58 -10.41 -71.80 62.55
N LYS A 59 -11.67 -71.33 62.59
CA LYS A 59 -12.65 -71.69 63.63
C LYS A 59 -12.94 -73.18 63.64
N ALA A 60 -12.98 -73.82 62.47
CA ALA A 60 -13.20 -75.27 62.33
C ALA A 60 -12.09 -76.13 62.96
N ARG A 61 -10.91 -75.58 63.25
CA ARG A 61 -9.82 -76.27 63.98
C ARG A 61 -9.99 -76.21 65.51
N GLY A 62 -11.01 -75.48 65.96
CA GLY A 62 -11.34 -75.30 67.36
C GLY A 62 -10.46 -74.29 68.10
N PHE A 63 -10.81 -74.04 69.36
CA PHE A 63 -10.12 -73.09 70.23
C PHE A 63 -9.55 -73.80 71.46
N THR A 64 -8.35 -73.40 71.86
CA THR A 64 -7.82 -73.63 73.21
C THR A 64 -7.93 -72.33 73.99
N VAL A 65 -8.73 -72.32 75.05
CA VAL A 65 -8.96 -71.11 75.86
C VAL A 65 -8.12 -71.16 77.13
N ILE A 66 -7.25 -70.19 77.32
CA ILE A 66 -6.48 -70.00 78.56
C ILE A 66 -7.24 -69.02 79.44
N VAL A 67 -7.73 -69.47 80.59
CA VAL A 67 -8.38 -68.62 81.59
C VAL A 67 -7.37 -68.38 82.71
N ASP A 68 -6.75 -67.21 82.76
CA ASP A 68 -5.79 -66.88 83.81
C ASP A 68 -6.49 -66.44 85.08
N GLY A 69 -6.74 -67.39 85.98
CA GLY A 69 -7.37 -67.14 87.28
C GLY A 69 -6.40 -66.69 88.36
N ARG A 70 -5.10 -66.50 88.10
CA ARG A 70 -4.08 -66.22 89.14
C ARG A 70 -4.38 -64.96 89.97
N LYS A 71 -5.03 -63.96 89.37
CA LYS A 71 -5.37 -62.66 89.99
C LYS A 71 -6.88 -62.46 90.19
N SER A 72 -7.69 -63.53 90.11
CA SER A 72 -9.15 -63.45 90.15
C SER A 72 -9.78 -64.34 91.22
N GLN A 73 -11.02 -64.03 91.59
CA GLN A 73 -11.82 -64.86 92.49
C GLN A 73 -12.36 -66.10 91.75
N TRP A 74 -12.39 -67.24 92.44
CA TRP A 74 -12.81 -68.51 91.85
C TRP A 74 -14.24 -68.50 91.28
N ASN A 75 -15.16 -67.74 91.89
CA ASN A 75 -16.53 -67.59 91.37
C ASN A 75 -16.55 -66.90 89.99
N ILE A 76 -15.66 -65.93 89.76
CA ILE A 76 -15.50 -65.25 88.48
C ILE A 76 -14.92 -66.23 87.45
N VAL A 77 -13.86 -66.97 87.81
CA VAL A 77 -13.28 -68.02 86.96
C VAL A 77 -14.34 -69.04 86.55
N LYS A 78 -15.14 -69.53 87.49
CA LYS A 78 -16.23 -70.48 87.23
C LYS A 78 -17.29 -69.88 86.29
N THR A 79 -17.66 -68.62 86.51
CA THR A 79 -18.64 -67.92 85.66
C THR A 79 -18.14 -67.77 84.24
N VAL A 80 -16.88 -67.39 84.04
CA VAL A 80 -16.26 -67.27 82.71
C VAL A 80 -16.20 -68.63 82.03
N VAL A 81 -15.74 -69.70 82.71
CA VAL A 81 -15.70 -71.05 82.12
C VAL A 81 -17.09 -71.53 81.70
N LEU A 82 -18.15 -71.26 82.49
CA LEU A 82 -19.53 -71.58 82.11
C LEU A 82 -20.02 -70.71 80.94
N MET A 83 -19.62 -69.44 80.87
CA MET A 83 -19.97 -68.52 79.79
C MET A 83 -19.41 -68.98 78.44
N LEU A 84 -18.20 -69.57 78.40
CA LEU A 84 -17.59 -70.07 77.16
C LEU A 84 -18.47 -71.05 76.39
N GLN A 85 -19.32 -71.81 77.09
CA GLN A 85 -20.28 -72.74 76.46
C GLN A 85 -21.32 -72.04 75.58
N ASN A 86 -21.70 -70.82 75.94
CA ASN A 86 -22.76 -70.07 75.26
C ASN A 86 -22.22 -69.05 74.25
N VAL A 87 -20.99 -68.56 74.46
CA VAL A 87 -20.40 -67.44 73.69
C VAL A 87 -19.44 -67.92 72.60
N ILE A 88 -18.85 -69.12 72.74
CA ILE A 88 -17.99 -69.68 71.69
C ILE A 88 -18.79 -70.70 70.87
N PRO A 89 -19.28 -70.34 69.67
CA PRO A 89 -20.05 -71.25 68.81
C PRO A 89 -19.20 -72.31 68.09
N ALA A 90 -17.86 -72.19 68.13
CA ALA A 90 -16.92 -73.17 67.57
C ALA A 90 -16.53 -74.25 68.59
N GLU A 91 -16.03 -75.40 68.14
CA GLU A 91 -15.55 -76.50 69.00
C GLU A 91 -14.43 -75.98 69.93
N VAL A 92 -14.76 -75.57 71.16
CA VAL A 92 -13.77 -75.34 72.21
C VAL A 92 -13.17 -76.70 72.54
N SER A 93 -11.92 -76.90 72.17
CA SER A 93 -11.30 -78.21 72.22
C SER A 93 -10.53 -78.43 73.53
N LEU A 94 -10.20 -77.35 74.26
CA LEU A 94 -9.55 -77.38 75.56
C LEU A 94 -9.70 -76.04 76.30
N VAL A 95 -9.99 -76.06 77.59
CA VAL A 95 -9.95 -74.89 78.48
C VAL A 95 -8.90 -75.11 79.56
N CYS A 96 -7.86 -74.28 79.53
CA CYS A 96 -6.77 -74.29 80.49
C CYS A 96 -7.01 -73.22 81.57
N VAL A 97 -7.44 -73.63 82.75
CA VAL A 97 -7.59 -72.72 83.89
C VAL A 97 -6.26 -72.61 84.62
N VAL A 98 -5.62 -71.45 84.50
CA VAL A 98 -4.33 -71.16 85.15
C VAL A 98 -4.58 -70.75 86.60
N LYS A 99 -3.99 -71.49 87.52
CA LYS A 99 -4.11 -71.24 88.96
C LYS A 99 -2.77 -70.77 89.56
N PRO A 100 -2.78 -70.07 90.71
CA PRO A 100 -1.57 -69.82 91.49
C PRO A 100 -0.85 -71.13 91.86
N ASP A 101 0.47 -71.06 92.03
CA ASP A 101 1.25 -72.23 92.43
C ASP A 101 0.85 -72.70 93.85
N GLU A 102 0.51 -71.78 94.75
CA GLU A 102 0.08 -72.02 96.14
C GLU A 102 -1.46 -72.18 96.30
N PHE A 103 -2.12 -72.87 95.37
CA PHE A 103 -3.57 -73.10 95.45
C PHE A 103 -3.92 -74.30 96.37
N TRP A 104 -4.76 -74.09 97.39
CA TRP A 104 -5.03 -75.00 98.52
C TRP A 104 -5.40 -76.46 98.15
N ASP A 105 -4.80 -77.38 98.91
CA ASP A 105 -5.05 -78.84 99.07
C ASP A 105 -5.30 -79.71 97.82
N LYS A 106 -4.51 -80.80 97.68
CA LYS A 106 -4.63 -81.82 96.61
C LYS A 106 -6.01 -82.50 96.53
N LYS A 107 -6.89 -82.27 97.52
CA LYS A 107 -8.27 -82.80 97.57
C LYS A 107 -9.32 -81.84 96.97
N VAL A 108 -9.05 -80.54 96.89
CA VAL A 108 -10.00 -79.53 96.38
C VAL A 108 -9.91 -79.36 94.86
N THR A 109 -8.70 -79.53 94.31
CA THR A 109 -8.42 -79.39 92.87
C THR A 109 -9.14 -80.38 91.96
N HIS A 110 -9.50 -81.57 92.47
CA HIS A 110 -10.25 -82.57 91.71
C HIS A 110 -11.78 -82.34 91.68
N PHE A 111 -12.31 -81.44 92.52
CA PHE A 111 -13.76 -81.29 92.74
C PHE A 111 -14.37 -80.05 92.07
N CYS A 112 -13.57 -79.06 91.66
CA CYS A 112 -14.09 -77.74 91.32
C CYS A 112 -14.96 -77.68 90.03
N PHE A 113 -14.90 -78.68 89.16
CA PHE A 113 -15.75 -78.79 87.95
C PHE A 113 -16.32 -80.20 87.72
N TRP A 114 -16.09 -81.16 88.63
CA TRP A 114 -16.47 -82.56 88.43
C TRP A 114 -17.98 -82.77 88.34
N LYS A 115 -18.78 -81.97 89.08
CA LYS A 115 -20.26 -81.96 88.98
C LYS A 115 -20.78 -81.44 87.63
N GLU A 116 -19.97 -80.70 86.89
CA GLU A 116 -20.33 -80.03 85.63
C GLU A 116 -19.62 -80.67 84.42
N LYS A 117 -18.78 -81.70 84.65
CA LYS A 117 -17.94 -82.35 83.63
C LYS A 117 -18.74 -82.92 82.45
N ASP A 118 -19.88 -83.53 82.71
CA ASP A 118 -20.75 -84.09 81.65
C ASP A 118 -21.70 -83.03 81.03
N ARG A 119 -21.70 -81.79 81.54
CA ARG A 119 -22.51 -80.67 81.04
C ARG A 119 -21.73 -79.69 80.18
N LEU A 120 -20.41 -79.62 80.37
CA LEU A 120 -19.50 -78.77 79.59
C LEU A 120 -19.08 -79.52 78.32
N GLY A 121 -19.30 -78.92 77.14
CA GLY A 121 -18.98 -79.54 75.84
C GLY A 121 -17.49 -79.61 75.50
N PHE A 122 -16.60 -79.41 76.48
CA PHE A 122 -15.16 -79.26 76.29
C PHE A 122 -14.35 -79.74 77.51
N GLU A 123 -13.08 -80.10 77.28
CA GLU A 123 -12.17 -80.53 78.33
C GLU A 123 -11.66 -79.33 79.15
N VAL A 124 -11.73 -79.40 80.49
CA VAL A 124 -11.21 -78.37 81.39
C VAL A 124 -10.03 -78.94 82.20
N ILE A 125 -8.87 -78.30 82.10
CA ILE A 125 -7.68 -78.65 82.88
C ILE A 125 -7.29 -77.52 83.83
N LEU A 126 -6.98 -77.86 85.08
CA LEU A 126 -6.38 -76.93 86.03
C LEU A 126 -4.86 -77.10 86.01
N VAL A 127 -4.14 -76.03 85.68
CA VAL A 127 -2.70 -76.09 85.43
C VAL A 127 -2.01 -74.85 86.01
N SER A 128 -0.75 -74.97 86.42
CA SER A 128 0.05 -73.78 86.76
C SER A 128 0.64 -73.18 85.48
N ALA A 129 0.92 -71.87 85.49
CA ALA A 129 1.42 -71.15 84.31
C ALA A 129 2.61 -71.87 83.65
N ASN A 130 3.61 -72.26 84.45
CA ASN A 130 4.84 -72.93 83.98
C ASN A 130 4.62 -74.36 83.42
N LYS A 131 3.42 -74.94 83.57
CA LYS A 131 3.08 -76.28 83.06
C LYS A 131 2.21 -76.23 81.80
N LEU A 132 1.79 -75.05 81.33
CA LEU A 132 1.04 -74.89 80.08
C LEU A 132 1.83 -75.36 78.85
N THR A 133 3.17 -75.26 78.91
CA THR A 133 4.09 -75.74 77.88
C THR A 133 4.02 -77.25 77.59
N ARG A 134 3.34 -78.02 78.45
CA ARG A 134 3.06 -79.45 78.20
C ARG A 134 1.96 -79.67 77.17
N TYR A 135 1.04 -78.72 77.04
CA TYR A 135 -0.15 -78.79 76.19
C TYR A 135 -0.03 -77.89 74.96
N ILE A 136 0.64 -76.75 75.11
CA ILE A 136 0.90 -75.77 74.06
C ILE A 136 2.42 -75.67 73.86
N GLU A 137 2.88 -75.56 72.62
CA GLU A 137 4.32 -75.39 72.37
C GLU A 137 4.81 -74.04 72.90
N PRO A 138 6.02 -73.96 73.51
CA PRO A 138 6.53 -72.70 74.05
C PRO A 138 6.55 -71.54 73.04
N CYS A 139 6.80 -71.81 71.76
CA CYS A 139 6.80 -70.80 70.69
C CYS A 139 5.39 -70.29 70.30
N GLN A 140 4.32 -70.95 70.75
CA GLN A 140 2.93 -70.57 70.48
C GLN A 140 2.25 -69.94 71.70
N LEU A 141 2.98 -69.78 72.80
CA LEU A 141 2.47 -69.31 74.08
C LEU A 141 3.17 -67.99 74.44
N THR A 142 2.43 -67.04 75.04
CA THR A 142 3.03 -65.76 75.47
C THR A 142 3.95 -65.94 76.68
N ASP A 143 4.85 -64.99 76.86
CA ASP A 143 5.81 -64.91 77.97
C ASP A 143 5.17 -65.00 79.37
N ASP A 144 3.97 -64.41 79.55
CA ASP A 144 3.13 -64.47 80.77
C ASP A 144 2.88 -65.91 81.29
N PHE A 145 3.01 -66.90 80.41
CA PHE A 145 2.77 -68.32 80.66
C PHE A 145 3.99 -69.20 80.38
N GLY A 146 5.19 -68.61 80.30
CA GLY A 146 6.45 -69.34 80.10
C GLY A 146 6.71 -69.76 78.65
N GLY A 147 6.08 -69.09 77.69
CA GLY A 147 6.38 -69.23 76.27
C GLY A 147 7.31 -68.14 75.73
N SER A 148 7.46 -68.08 74.41
CA SER A 148 8.33 -67.15 73.69
C SER A 148 7.61 -66.41 72.55
N LEU A 149 6.28 -66.49 72.46
CA LEU A 149 5.48 -65.75 71.50
C LEU A 149 5.34 -64.29 71.95
N ASP A 150 5.80 -63.37 71.13
CA ASP A 150 5.68 -61.94 71.39
C ASP A 150 4.26 -61.44 71.06
N TYR A 151 3.61 -60.79 72.02
CA TYR A 151 2.27 -60.22 71.84
C TYR A 151 2.15 -58.89 72.58
N ASP A 152 2.07 -57.80 71.82
CA ASP A 152 1.70 -56.48 72.32
C ASP A 152 0.24 -56.18 71.93
N HIS A 153 -0.59 -56.01 72.96
CA HIS A 153 -2.01 -55.73 72.78
C HIS A 153 -2.29 -54.35 72.17
N SER A 154 -1.50 -53.34 72.53
CA SER A 154 -1.64 -51.98 72.01
C SER A 154 -1.25 -51.93 70.54
N ASP A 155 -0.16 -52.60 70.19
CA ASP A 155 0.32 -52.77 68.82
C ASP A 155 -0.72 -53.51 67.94
N TRP A 156 -1.24 -54.64 68.43
CA TRP A 156 -2.32 -55.38 67.75
C TRP A 156 -3.56 -54.52 67.53
N LEU A 157 -4.01 -53.80 68.55
CA LEU A 157 -5.22 -52.98 68.50
C LEU A 157 -5.08 -51.81 67.52
N ASN A 158 -3.94 -51.12 67.53
CA ASN A 158 -3.66 -50.02 66.59
C ASN A 158 -3.68 -50.50 65.15
N LYS A 159 -2.99 -51.61 64.83
CA LYS A 159 -3.00 -52.18 63.48
C LYS A 159 -4.39 -52.62 63.05
N ARG A 160 -5.15 -53.22 63.97
CA ARG A 160 -6.49 -53.68 63.68
C ARG A 160 -7.40 -52.51 63.30
N LEU A 161 -7.29 -51.39 64.02
CA LEU A 161 -8.03 -50.17 63.68
C LEU A 161 -7.65 -49.62 62.31
N VAL A 162 -6.35 -49.54 61.98
CA VAL A 162 -5.89 -49.05 60.68
C VAL A 162 -6.35 -49.97 59.54
N PHE A 163 -6.23 -51.29 59.72
CA PHE A 163 -6.67 -52.28 58.73
C PHE A 163 -8.17 -52.25 58.48
N GLU A 164 -9.00 -52.23 59.53
CA GLU A 164 -10.45 -52.13 59.38
C GLU A 164 -10.88 -50.80 58.75
N LYS A 165 -10.25 -49.69 59.19
CA LYS A 165 -10.49 -48.37 58.61
C LYS A 165 -10.19 -48.37 57.11
N PHE A 166 -8.98 -48.78 56.72
CA PHE A 166 -8.60 -48.85 55.31
C PHE A 166 -9.53 -49.75 54.50
N THR A 167 -9.88 -50.93 55.02
CA THR A 167 -10.76 -51.87 54.33
C THR A 167 -12.14 -51.26 54.08
N LYS A 168 -12.70 -50.56 55.09
CA LYS A 168 -14.00 -49.90 55.00
C LYS A 168 -13.97 -48.73 54.02
N GLU A 169 -13.00 -47.84 54.14
CA GLU A 169 -12.86 -46.68 53.25
C GLU A 169 -12.61 -47.12 51.81
N SER A 170 -11.75 -48.14 51.59
CA SER A 170 -11.46 -48.68 50.27
C SER A 170 -12.67 -49.33 49.61
N THR A 171 -13.45 -50.11 50.36
CA THR A 171 -14.64 -50.78 49.81
C THR A 171 -15.75 -49.78 49.49
N SER A 172 -16.02 -48.82 50.39
CA SER A 172 -16.95 -47.71 50.13
C SER A 172 -16.54 -46.91 48.90
N LEU A 173 -15.26 -46.54 48.81
CA LEU A 173 -14.74 -45.78 47.68
C LEU A 173 -14.80 -46.58 46.37
N LEU A 174 -14.51 -47.88 46.40
CA LEU A 174 -14.65 -48.75 45.23
C LEU A 174 -16.10 -48.81 44.71
N ASP A 175 -17.05 -48.95 45.62
CA ASP A 175 -18.48 -48.99 45.28
C ASP A 175 -18.90 -47.65 44.63
N GLU A 176 -18.50 -46.52 45.21
CA GLU A 176 -18.78 -45.19 44.65
C GLU A 176 -18.11 -44.98 43.28
N LEU A 177 -16.81 -45.27 43.16
CA LEU A 177 -16.09 -45.14 41.89
C LEU A 177 -16.68 -46.05 40.81
N SER A 178 -17.17 -47.23 41.16
CA SER A 178 -17.84 -48.12 40.20
C SER A 178 -19.12 -47.51 39.64
N VAL A 179 -19.93 -46.85 40.48
CA VAL A 179 -21.16 -46.17 40.05
C VAL A 179 -20.83 -44.96 39.18
N ILE A 180 -19.85 -44.16 39.60
CA ILE A 180 -19.39 -42.99 38.83
C ILE A 180 -18.86 -43.42 37.46
N ASN A 181 -18.05 -44.48 37.42
CA ASN A 181 -17.43 -44.96 36.19
C ASN A 181 -18.44 -45.58 35.20
N GLU A 182 -19.52 -46.20 35.70
CA GLU A 182 -20.57 -46.78 34.85
C GLU A 182 -21.60 -45.74 34.38
N SER A 183 -21.72 -44.59 35.05
CA SER A 183 -22.68 -43.54 34.67
C SER A 183 -22.49 -43.02 33.24
N ASP A 184 -21.25 -42.99 32.73
CA ASP A 184 -20.93 -42.46 31.41
C ASP A 184 -21.38 -43.36 30.24
N LYS A 185 -21.59 -44.67 30.46
CA LYS A 185 -22.10 -45.57 29.41
C LYS A 185 -23.58 -45.35 29.10
N SER A 186 -24.33 -44.76 30.02
CA SER A 186 -25.79 -44.60 29.91
C SER A 186 -26.25 -43.27 29.29
N ASN A 187 -25.39 -42.26 29.26
CA ASN A 187 -25.74 -40.92 28.77
C ASN A 187 -25.55 -40.72 27.25
N ALA A 188 -25.28 -41.79 26.50
CA ALA A 188 -25.18 -41.72 25.03
C ALA A 188 -26.55 -41.52 24.33
N VAL A 189 -27.69 -41.55 25.04
CA VAL A 189 -29.02 -41.59 24.41
C VAL A 189 -29.94 -40.41 24.74
N ASP A 190 -29.73 -39.66 25.83
CA ASP A 190 -30.64 -38.55 26.20
C ASP A 190 -29.88 -37.24 26.44
N LYS A 191 -29.97 -36.32 25.47
CA LYS A 191 -29.33 -34.99 25.47
C LYS A 191 -30.05 -33.92 26.30
N ASP A 192 -31.12 -34.26 27.03
CA ASP A 192 -31.99 -33.25 27.66
C ASP A 192 -32.22 -33.53 29.13
N LYS A 193 -31.19 -33.30 29.96
CA LYS A 193 -31.32 -33.10 31.41
C LYS A 193 -30.10 -32.36 31.98
N SER A 194 -30.33 -31.07 32.21
CA SER A 194 -29.82 -30.21 33.28
C SER A 194 -28.87 -30.87 34.29
N ALA A 195 -27.74 -30.16 34.48
CA ALA A 195 -26.88 -30.14 35.66
C ALA A 195 -27.56 -30.60 36.95
N ASP A 196 -27.03 -31.68 37.52
CA ASP A 196 -26.53 -31.73 38.90
C ASP A 196 -26.32 -33.19 39.29
N CYS A 197 -25.08 -33.63 39.18
CA CYS A 197 -24.44 -34.51 40.16
C CYS A 197 -23.00 -34.69 39.69
N ALA A 198 -22.14 -33.71 39.95
CA ALA A 198 -20.73 -34.00 40.10
C ALA A 198 -20.61 -34.95 41.30
N LEU A 199 -20.74 -36.25 41.04
CA LEU A 199 -20.57 -37.31 42.02
C LEU A 199 -19.09 -37.31 42.38
N LEU A 200 -18.71 -36.42 43.29
CA LEU A 200 -17.41 -36.45 43.92
C LEU A 200 -17.40 -37.62 44.90
N PRO A 201 -16.35 -38.45 44.88
CA PRO A 201 -16.23 -39.52 45.85
C PRO A 201 -16.17 -38.95 47.28
N SER A 202 -16.75 -39.68 48.23
CA SER A 202 -16.83 -39.30 49.64
C SER A 202 -15.46 -39.24 50.33
N PHE A 203 -14.49 -39.99 49.80
CA PHE A 203 -13.10 -39.98 50.20
C PHE A 203 -12.23 -39.53 49.03
N ASP A 204 -11.15 -38.83 49.34
CA ASP A 204 -10.13 -38.54 48.33
C ASP A 204 -9.37 -39.83 47.97
N PRO A 205 -9.43 -40.30 46.71
CA PRO A 205 -8.80 -41.56 46.32
C PRO A 205 -7.30 -41.61 46.58
N GLU A 206 -6.60 -40.48 46.48
CA GLU A 206 -5.17 -40.41 46.75
C GLU A 206 -4.88 -40.66 48.23
N THR A 207 -5.65 -40.07 49.15
CA THR A 207 -5.49 -40.33 50.59
C THR A 207 -5.75 -41.80 50.97
N VAL A 208 -6.75 -42.44 50.38
CA VAL A 208 -7.08 -43.86 50.66
C VAL A 208 -6.00 -44.77 50.09
N LEU A 209 -5.53 -44.51 48.86
CA LEU A 209 -4.40 -45.22 48.27
C LEU A 209 -3.14 -45.06 49.13
N GLN A 210 -2.83 -43.85 49.59
CA GLN A 210 -1.67 -43.58 50.44
C GLN A 210 -1.74 -44.36 51.76
N THR A 211 -2.90 -44.32 52.43
CA THR A 211 -3.17 -45.09 53.66
C THR A 211 -2.96 -46.60 53.42
N GLY A 212 -3.39 -47.12 52.28
CA GLY A 212 -3.18 -48.51 51.91
C GLY A 212 -1.72 -48.87 51.64
N HIS A 213 -0.94 -47.99 51.00
CA HIS A 213 0.49 -48.21 50.78
C HIS A 213 1.28 -48.20 52.09
N GLU A 214 0.94 -47.30 53.03
CA GLU A 214 1.53 -47.26 54.37
C GLU A 214 1.22 -48.54 55.16
N LEU A 215 -0.04 -48.97 55.17
CA LEU A 215 -0.47 -50.22 55.78
C LEU A 215 0.22 -51.44 55.15
N LEU A 216 0.34 -51.47 53.82
CA LEU A 216 1.04 -52.55 53.11
C LEU A 216 2.53 -52.59 53.47
N SER A 217 3.18 -51.42 53.58
CA SER A 217 4.59 -51.31 53.96
C SER A 217 4.82 -51.83 55.37
N GLU A 218 3.93 -51.50 56.31
CA GLU A 218 3.98 -52.02 57.69
C GLU A 218 3.82 -53.55 57.74
N LEU A 219 2.87 -54.09 56.97
CA LEU A 219 2.64 -55.54 56.86
C LEU A 219 3.83 -56.28 56.22
N GLN A 220 4.53 -55.65 55.26
CA GLN A 220 5.69 -56.23 54.57
C GLN A 220 6.98 -56.20 55.41
N GLN A 221 7.25 -55.10 56.14
CA GLN A 221 8.43 -54.98 57.00
C GLN A 221 8.48 -56.07 58.08
N ARG A 222 7.31 -56.51 58.58
CA ARG A 222 7.21 -57.59 59.55
C ARG A 222 7.69 -58.95 59.02
N ARG A 223 7.44 -59.27 57.74
CA ARG A 223 7.97 -60.50 57.10
C ARG A 223 9.48 -60.52 56.99
N PHE A 224 10.11 -59.39 56.73
CA PHE A 224 11.57 -59.32 56.56
C PHE A 224 12.30 -59.38 57.90
N ASN A 225 11.82 -58.67 58.93
CA ASN A 225 12.41 -58.71 60.27
C ASN A 225 12.31 -60.09 60.96
N GLY A 226 11.45 -60.99 60.48
CA GLY A 226 11.35 -62.38 60.95
C GLY A 226 12.23 -63.39 60.18
N SER A 227 12.85 -63.01 59.06
CA SER A 227 13.53 -63.96 58.15
C SER A 227 15.00 -63.65 57.86
N GLU A 228 15.55 -62.53 58.30
CA GLU A 228 17.00 -62.24 58.17
C GLU A 228 17.72 -62.43 59.51
N GLY A 229 18.12 -63.67 59.76
CA GLY A 229 18.91 -64.08 60.92
C GLY A 229 19.61 -65.41 60.70
N GLY A 230 20.14 -65.65 59.50
CA GLY A 230 21.12 -66.71 59.25
C GLY A 230 22.44 -66.37 59.93
N GLY A 231 22.49 -66.50 61.26
CA GLY A 231 23.66 -66.19 62.07
C GLY A 231 23.50 -66.72 63.49
N VAL A 232 24.32 -67.69 63.84
CA VAL A 232 24.33 -68.47 65.09
C VAL A 232 24.38 -67.57 66.34
N GLY A 233 23.39 -67.67 67.23
CA GLY A 233 23.51 -67.28 68.64
C GLY A 233 22.36 -66.45 69.23
N GLN A 234 21.66 -67.03 70.21
CA GLN A 234 20.73 -66.41 71.18
C GLN A 234 19.40 -65.78 70.68
N GLY A 235 18.32 -66.56 70.83
CA GLY A 235 17.14 -66.10 71.59
C GLY A 235 16.20 -65.05 70.99
N GLY A 236 16.09 -64.91 69.67
CA GLY A 236 15.01 -64.11 69.07
C GLY A 236 13.65 -64.86 69.12
N PRO A 237 12.53 -64.20 69.46
CA PRO A 237 11.22 -64.85 69.50
C PRO A 237 10.81 -65.33 68.10
N ALA A 238 10.33 -66.57 68.01
CA ALA A 238 9.80 -67.14 66.77
C ALA A 238 8.46 -66.44 66.43
N TRP A 239 8.47 -65.55 65.44
CA TRP A 239 7.25 -64.88 64.99
C TRP A 239 6.33 -65.89 64.27
N CYS A 240 5.14 -66.10 64.82
CA CYS A 240 4.10 -66.96 64.24
C CYS A 240 2.85 -66.12 63.98
N PRO A 241 2.74 -65.43 62.83
CA PRO A 241 1.58 -64.60 62.53
C PRO A 241 0.30 -65.44 62.41
N MET A 242 -0.83 -64.83 62.76
CA MET A 242 -2.14 -65.43 62.59
C MET A 242 -2.43 -65.66 61.09
N GLU A 243 -3.19 -66.70 60.73
CA GLU A 243 -3.56 -66.96 59.32
C GLU A 243 -4.34 -65.78 58.71
N GLU A 244 -5.08 -65.02 59.53
CA GLU A 244 -5.73 -63.78 59.12
C GLU A 244 -4.73 -62.62 58.85
N GLU A 245 -3.70 -62.45 59.68
CA GLU A 245 -2.62 -61.47 59.46
C GLU A 245 -1.82 -61.83 58.19
N LEU A 246 -1.72 -63.12 57.87
CA LEU A 246 -1.13 -63.61 56.62
C LEU A 246 -2.01 -63.33 55.38
N LEU A 247 -3.33 -63.27 55.55
CA LEU A 247 -4.31 -62.95 54.52
C LEU A 247 -4.57 -61.44 54.37
N ALA A 248 -4.27 -60.64 55.39
CA ALA A 248 -4.41 -59.19 55.39
C ALA A 248 -3.58 -58.54 54.28
N GLN A 249 -2.34 -58.99 54.06
CA GLN A 249 -1.48 -58.45 53.00
C GLN A 249 -2.04 -58.70 51.58
N PRO A 250 -2.38 -59.94 51.16
CA PRO A 250 -3.06 -60.18 49.89
C PRO A 250 -4.37 -59.40 49.72
N GLN A 251 -5.13 -59.22 50.81
CA GLN A 251 -6.38 -58.46 50.80
C GLN A 251 -6.13 -56.96 50.56
N VAL A 252 -5.16 -56.35 51.26
CA VAL A 252 -4.77 -54.95 51.06
C VAL A 252 -4.24 -54.74 49.64
N MET A 253 -3.38 -55.64 49.14
CA MET A 253 -2.89 -55.57 47.76
C MET A 253 -4.03 -55.61 46.74
N LYS A 254 -4.98 -56.55 46.90
CA LYS A 254 -6.14 -56.65 46.01
C LYS A 254 -7.00 -55.38 46.02
N LEU A 255 -7.22 -54.80 47.20
CA LEU A 255 -7.98 -53.55 47.33
C LEU A 255 -7.23 -52.38 46.68
N LEU A 256 -5.92 -52.26 46.89
CA LEU A 256 -5.08 -51.25 46.24
C LEU A 256 -5.10 -51.38 44.71
N ASP A 257 -4.94 -52.59 44.17
CA ASP A 257 -4.97 -52.83 42.73
C ASP A 257 -6.34 -52.45 42.14
N SER A 258 -7.42 -52.86 42.82
CA SER A 258 -8.79 -52.54 42.39
C SER A 258 -9.04 -51.03 42.45
N LEU A 259 -8.61 -50.36 43.53
CA LEU A 259 -8.75 -48.92 43.70
C LEU A 259 -7.98 -48.17 42.64
N ARG A 260 -6.75 -48.58 42.34
CA ARG A 260 -5.91 -47.96 41.31
C ARG A 260 -6.54 -48.08 39.93
N GLU A 261 -7.10 -49.23 39.59
CA GLU A 261 -7.79 -49.43 38.32
C GLU A 261 -9.03 -48.53 38.20
N GLN A 262 -9.89 -48.51 39.23
CA GLN A 262 -11.10 -47.67 39.23
C GLN A 262 -10.77 -46.18 39.28
N TYR A 263 -9.74 -45.78 40.02
CA TYR A 263 -9.30 -44.40 40.09
C TYR A 263 -8.72 -43.92 38.76
N THR A 264 -7.95 -44.77 38.05
CA THR A 264 -7.45 -44.44 36.70
C THR A 264 -8.60 -44.19 35.74
N ARG A 265 -9.65 -45.01 35.79
CA ARG A 265 -10.87 -44.80 34.99
C ARG A 265 -11.58 -43.51 35.36
N TYR A 266 -11.71 -43.22 36.65
CA TYR A 266 -12.30 -41.96 37.14
C TYR A 266 -11.51 -40.73 36.69
N GLN A 267 -10.18 -40.77 36.75
CA GLN A 267 -9.31 -39.70 36.26
C GLN A 267 -9.50 -39.45 34.76
N GLU A 268 -9.61 -40.52 33.96
CA GLU A 268 -9.86 -40.42 32.52
C GLU A 268 -11.24 -39.81 32.23
N LEU A 269 -12.28 -40.20 32.96
CA LEU A 269 -13.61 -39.58 32.85
C LEU A 269 -13.60 -38.09 33.22
N CYS A 270 -12.91 -37.71 34.29
CA CYS A 270 -12.73 -36.30 34.66
C CYS A 270 -12.01 -35.52 33.56
N ARG A 271 -10.97 -36.10 32.95
CA ARG A 271 -10.25 -35.50 31.83
C ARG A 271 -11.16 -35.31 30.61
N GLN A 272 -11.97 -36.31 30.26
CA GLN A 272 -12.93 -36.24 29.16
C GLN A 272 -14.04 -35.20 29.40
N ARG A 273 -14.60 -35.13 30.62
CA ARG A 273 -15.58 -34.09 30.98
C ARG A 273 -15.00 -32.70 30.88
N ASN A 274 -13.81 -32.45 31.43
CA ASN A 274 -13.15 -31.15 31.32
C ASN A 274 -12.90 -30.76 29.87
N LYS A 275 -12.48 -31.71 29.03
CA LYS A 275 -12.29 -31.48 27.59
C LYS A 275 -13.60 -31.14 26.87
N ARG A 276 -14.69 -31.83 27.20
CA ARG A 276 -16.03 -31.55 26.66
C ARG A 276 -16.50 -30.13 27.02
N THR A 277 -16.35 -29.73 28.29
CA THR A 277 -16.68 -28.38 28.74
C THR A 277 -15.86 -27.33 27.99
N GLN A 278 -14.56 -27.56 27.76
CA GLN A 278 -13.72 -26.65 26.97
C GLN A 278 -14.20 -26.53 25.52
N LEU A 279 -14.59 -27.65 24.89
CA LEU A 279 -15.18 -27.64 23.54
C LEU A 279 -16.48 -26.84 23.49
N ASP A 280 -17.38 -27.04 24.45
CA ASP A 280 -18.65 -26.31 24.54
C ASP A 280 -18.42 -24.80 24.75
N GLU A 281 -17.45 -24.42 25.58
CA GLU A 281 -17.03 -23.01 25.78
C GLU A 281 -16.47 -22.38 24.50
N ILE A 282 -15.59 -23.10 23.78
CA ILE A 282 -15.03 -22.63 22.51
C ILE A 282 -16.15 -22.49 21.47
N HIS A 283 -17.02 -23.48 21.32
CA HIS A 283 -18.15 -23.43 20.41
C HIS A 283 -19.04 -22.21 20.71
N ALA A 284 -19.38 -21.98 21.98
CA ALA A 284 -20.17 -20.82 22.39
C ALA A 284 -19.50 -19.48 22.02
N LYS A 285 -18.19 -19.34 22.26
CA LYS A 285 -17.43 -18.14 21.89
C LYS A 285 -17.32 -17.95 20.39
N VAL A 286 -17.07 -19.02 19.62
CA VAL A 286 -17.06 -18.98 18.14
C VAL A 286 -18.40 -18.46 17.61
N MET A 287 -19.51 -18.98 18.14
CA MET A 287 -20.85 -18.55 17.74
C MET A 287 -21.14 -17.09 18.11
N GLN A 288 -20.60 -16.57 19.21
CA GLN A 288 -20.69 -15.14 19.53
C GLN A 288 -19.98 -14.27 18.49
N VAL A 289 -18.75 -14.62 18.11
CA VAL A 289 -17.98 -13.90 17.09
C VAL A 289 -18.72 -13.92 15.75
N VAL A 290 -19.17 -15.11 15.32
CA VAL A 290 -19.90 -15.29 14.05
C VAL A 290 -21.19 -14.47 14.06
N THR A 291 -21.98 -14.54 15.12
CA THR A 291 -23.27 -13.82 15.23
C THR A 291 -23.06 -12.31 15.20
N TRP A 292 -22.02 -11.81 15.88
CA TRP A 292 -21.73 -10.37 15.87
C TRP A 292 -21.27 -9.89 14.48
N LEU A 293 -20.32 -10.59 13.87
CA LEU A 293 -19.76 -10.24 12.56
C LEU A 293 -20.82 -10.31 11.44
N GLN A 294 -21.66 -11.34 11.44
CA GLN A 294 -22.72 -11.51 10.44
C GLN A 294 -23.96 -10.64 10.71
N GLY A 295 -24.17 -10.22 11.96
CA GLY A 295 -25.27 -9.33 12.34
C GLY A 295 -24.81 -7.88 12.46
N PRO A 296 -24.61 -7.36 13.69
CA PRO A 296 -24.21 -5.97 13.94
C PRO A 296 -23.05 -5.45 13.07
N GLY A 297 -21.95 -6.22 12.93
CA GLY A 297 -20.79 -5.80 12.14
C GLY A 297 -21.14 -5.56 10.67
N SER A 298 -21.90 -6.49 10.08
CA SER A 298 -22.39 -6.37 8.71
C SER A 298 -23.38 -5.20 8.53
N GLU A 299 -24.28 -4.97 9.49
CA GLU A 299 -25.24 -3.85 9.44
C GLU A 299 -24.54 -2.47 9.52
N LEU A 300 -23.49 -2.33 10.32
CA LEU A 300 -22.67 -1.11 10.35
C LEU A 300 -22.07 -0.79 8.98
N LEU A 301 -21.62 -1.80 8.24
CA LEU A 301 -21.06 -1.63 6.90
C LEU A 301 -22.13 -1.37 5.84
N LYS A 302 -23.29 -2.03 5.93
CA LYS A 302 -24.42 -1.79 5.01
C LYS A 302 -24.98 -0.38 5.13
N THR A 303 -25.04 0.19 6.34
CA THR A 303 -25.55 1.55 6.56
C THR A 303 -24.56 2.65 6.16
N GLN A 304 -23.31 2.31 5.81
CA GLN A 304 -22.25 3.26 5.50
C GLN A 304 -21.73 3.10 4.07
N GLN A 305 -22.60 3.24 3.06
CA GLN A 305 -22.24 3.09 1.65
C GLN A 305 -21.99 4.42 0.91
N GLU A 306 -22.34 5.57 1.50
CA GLU A 306 -22.10 6.89 0.90
C GLU A 306 -20.61 7.19 0.69
N ILE A 307 -20.26 7.94 -0.36
CA ILE A 307 -18.87 8.38 -0.60
C ILE A 307 -18.61 9.85 -0.26
N GLY A 308 -19.68 10.60 0.03
CA GLY A 308 -19.63 12.05 0.25
C GLY A 308 -19.59 12.85 -1.05
N ASP A 309 -20.06 14.09 -0.98
CA ASP A 309 -20.18 15.03 -2.12
C ASP A 309 -18.98 15.99 -2.26
N SER A 310 -17.99 15.85 -1.38
CA SER A 310 -16.86 16.75 -1.26
C SER A 310 -15.70 16.09 -0.53
N MET A 311 -14.49 16.66 -0.64
CA MET A 311 -13.30 16.16 0.05
C MET A 311 -13.51 16.08 1.58
N ARG A 312 -14.20 17.07 2.16
CA ARG A 312 -14.49 17.10 3.59
C ARG A 312 -15.52 16.06 4.01
N ALA A 313 -16.56 15.84 3.19
CA ALA A 313 -17.55 14.80 3.46
C ALA A 313 -16.92 13.40 3.39
N ALA A 314 -16.11 13.14 2.36
CA ALA A 314 -15.37 11.88 2.23
C ALA A 314 -14.42 11.64 3.42
N GLN A 315 -13.73 12.69 3.91
CA GLN A 315 -12.89 12.62 5.12
C GLN A 315 -13.68 12.28 6.38
N ALA A 316 -14.85 12.88 6.58
CA ALA A 316 -15.69 12.59 7.73
C ALA A 316 -16.19 11.12 7.70
N LEU A 317 -16.54 10.62 6.51
CA LEU A 317 -16.91 9.22 6.32
C LEU A 317 -15.73 8.27 6.57
N GLN A 318 -14.51 8.66 6.19
CA GLN A 318 -13.30 7.89 6.51
C GLN A 318 -13.07 7.78 8.02
N GLN A 319 -13.20 8.87 8.78
CA GLN A 319 -13.09 8.82 10.24
C GLN A 319 -14.15 7.92 10.87
N LYS A 320 -15.40 8.00 10.38
CA LYS A 320 -16.47 7.11 10.83
C LYS A 320 -16.20 5.65 10.49
N HIS A 321 -15.54 5.37 9.36
CA HIS A 321 -15.12 4.03 9.00
C HIS A 321 -14.01 3.50 9.92
N GLU A 322 -13.04 4.34 10.29
CA GLU A 322 -12.00 3.99 11.27
C GLU A 322 -12.60 3.60 12.64
N GLU A 323 -13.68 4.27 13.07
CA GLU A 323 -14.42 3.89 14.29
C GLU A 323 -15.06 2.49 14.17
N ILE A 324 -15.57 2.13 12.98
CA ILE A 324 -16.14 0.79 12.71
C ILE A 324 -15.03 -0.27 12.66
N GLU A 325 -13.90 0.03 12.03
CA GLU A 325 -12.71 -0.85 12.01
C GLU A 325 -12.21 -1.11 13.44
N SER A 326 -12.19 -0.09 14.30
CA SER A 326 -11.82 -0.25 15.71
C SER A 326 -12.73 -1.26 16.43
N GLN A 327 -14.05 -1.21 16.20
CA GLN A 327 -14.99 -2.18 16.78
C GLN A 327 -14.73 -3.60 16.26
N HIS A 328 -14.45 -3.76 14.96
CA HIS A 328 -14.13 -5.08 14.38
C HIS A 328 -12.79 -5.63 14.89
N SER A 329 -11.81 -4.76 15.15
CA SER A 329 -10.50 -5.17 15.68
C SER A 329 -10.59 -5.89 17.02
N GLU A 330 -11.54 -5.52 17.88
CA GLU A 330 -11.77 -6.22 19.16
C GLU A 330 -12.19 -7.68 18.93
N TRP A 331 -13.09 -7.91 17.97
CA TRP A 331 -13.54 -9.26 17.60
C TRP A 331 -12.47 -10.06 16.85
N PHE A 332 -11.64 -9.41 16.04
CA PHE A 332 -10.49 -10.05 15.41
C PHE A 332 -9.43 -10.49 16.44
N ALA A 333 -9.28 -9.79 17.55
CA ALA A 333 -8.42 -10.25 18.65
C ALA A 333 -8.98 -11.53 19.30
N VAL A 334 -10.30 -11.59 19.56
CA VAL A 334 -10.97 -12.80 20.07
C VAL A 334 -10.82 -13.96 19.09
N TYR A 335 -10.92 -13.70 17.78
CA TYR A 335 -10.66 -14.69 16.74
C TYR A 335 -9.26 -15.32 16.84
N VAL A 336 -8.21 -14.51 17.02
CA VAL A 336 -6.84 -15.01 17.16
C VAL A 336 -6.69 -15.89 18.40
N GLU A 337 -7.25 -15.46 19.53
CA GLU A 337 -7.23 -16.24 20.78
C GLU A 337 -7.96 -17.59 20.61
N LEU A 338 -9.15 -17.58 20.00
CA LEU A 338 -9.93 -18.79 19.74
C LEU A 338 -9.20 -19.74 18.80
N ASN A 339 -8.57 -19.23 17.74
CA ASN A 339 -7.79 -20.06 16.84
C ASN A 339 -6.58 -20.71 17.53
N GLN A 340 -5.95 -20.01 18.47
CA GLN A 340 -4.87 -20.58 19.28
C GLN A 340 -5.39 -21.69 20.21
N GLN A 341 -6.54 -21.49 20.83
CA GLN A 341 -7.20 -22.50 21.68
C GLN A 341 -7.61 -23.73 20.87
N ILE A 342 -8.22 -23.54 19.70
CA ILE A 342 -8.59 -24.62 18.77
C ILE A 342 -7.35 -25.38 18.31
N ALA A 343 -6.27 -24.69 17.94
CA ALA A 343 -5.02 -25.33 17.52
C ALA A 343 -4.40 -26.20 18.63
N ALA A 344 -4.43 -25.75 19.88
CA ALA A 344 -3.97 -26.51 21.03
C ALA A 344 -4.78 -27.81 21.19
N LEU A 345 -6.11 -27.74 21.09
CA LEU A 345 -6.97 -28.94 21.17
C LEU A 345 -6.78 -29.89 19.98
N LEU A 346 -6.59 -29.37 18.76
CA LEU A 346 -6.32 -30.18 17.57
C LEU A 346 -5.02 -30.99 17.71
N SER A 347 -4.01 -30.47 18.41
CA SER A 347 -2.75 -31.18 18.63
C SER A 347 -2.86 -32.36 19.60
N ALA A 348 -3.92 -32.38 20.44
CA ALA A 348 -4.14 -33.37 21.48
C ALA A 348 -5.46 -34.17 21.30
N GLY A 349 -6.15 -33.97 20.18
CA GLY A 349 -7.51 -34.43 19.91
C GLY A 349 -7.61 -35.81 19.24
N GLU A 350 -8.77 -36.45 19.40
CA GLU A 350 -9.12 -37.68 18.67
C GLU A 350 -9.82 -37.34 17.33
N GLU A 351 -9.99 -38.32 16.44
CA GLU A 351 -10.36 -38.09 15.04
C GLU A 351 -11.71 -37.38 14.84
N GLU A 352 -12.73 -37.71 15.65
CA GLU A 352 -14.07 -37.11 15.57
C GLU A 352 -14.10 -35.64 16.05
N GLU A 353 -13.44 -35.34 17.16
CA GLU A 353 -13.32 -33.98 17.70
C GLU A 353 -12.48 -33.08 16.78
N VAL A 354 -11.48 -33.65 16.11
CA VAL A 354 -10.66 -32.95 15.12
C VAL A 354 -11.51 -32.48 13.94
N VAL A 355 -12.54 -33.22 13.54
CA VAL A 355 -13.46 -32.80 12.47
C VAL A 355 -14.32 -31.61 12.93
N GLU A 356 -14.90 -31.68 14.12
CA GLU A 356 -15.74 -30.59 14.68
C GLU A 356 -14.93 -29.30 14.89
N LEU A 357 -13.74 -29.40 15.50
CA LEU A 357 -12.85 -28.26 15.71
C LEU A 357 -12.40 -27.63 14.39
N LYS A 358 -12.11 -28.44 13.36
CA LYS A 358 -11.79 -27.92 12.02
C LYS A 358 -12.98 -27.22 11.37
N ALA A 359 -14.19 -27.73 11.54
CA ALA A 359 -15.40 -27.08 11.02
C ALA A 359 -15.61 -25.70 11.68
N LEU A 360 -15.47 -25.62 13.01
CA LEU A 360 -15.54 -24.35 13.75
C LEU A 360 -14.44 -23.37 13.32
N GLN A 361 -13.20 -23.85 13.21
CA GLN A 361 -12.07 -23.04 12.73
C GLN A 361 -12.32 -22.49 11.33
N GLN A 362 -12.84 -23.31 10.42
CA GLN A 362 -13.14 -22.90 9.05
C GLN A 362 -14.25 -21.85 9.03
N GLN A 363 -15.36 -22.09 9.71
CA GLN A 363 -16.48 -21.15 9.79
C GLN A 363 -16.03 -19.79 10.35
N LEU A 364 -15.27 -19.81 11.44
CA LEU A 364 -14.75 -18.61 12.06
C LEU A 364 -13.80 -17.85 11.11
N SER A 365 -12.89 -18.56 10.45
CA SER A 365 -11.95 -17.98 9.47
C SER A 365 -12.70 -17.34 8.29
N ASP A 366 -13.67 -18.06 7.71
CA ASP A 366 -14.44 -17.58 6.56
C ASP A 366 -15.19 -16.27 6.85
N VAL A 367 -15.80 -16.17 8.03
CA VAL A 367 -16.52 -14.96 8.44
C VAL A 367 -15.56 -13.81 8.69
N CYS A 368 -14.46 -14.04 9.42
CA CYS A 368 -13.46 -13.01 9.70
C CYS A 368 -12.81 -12.47 8.42
N TYR A 369 -12.37 -13.34 7.51
CA TYR A 369 -11.75 -12.91 6.25
C TYR A 369 -12.74 -12.14 5.35
N ARG A 370 -14.01 -12.56 5.31
CA ARG A 370 -15.03 -11.83 4.53
C ARG A 370 -15.26 -10.42 5.08
N GLN A 371 -15.39 -10.27 6.39
CA GLN A 371 -15.56 -8.95 7.01
C GLN A 371 -14.32 -8.08 6.83
N ALA A 372 -13.11 -8.64 6.99
CA ALA A 372 -11.86 -7.93 6.76
C ALA A 372 -11.78 -7.40 5.31
N ALA A 373 -12.11 -8.23 4.32
CA ALA A 373 -12.13 -7.82 2.91
C ALA A 373 -13.19 -6.72 2.63
N GLN A 374 -14.34 -6.74 3.32
CA GLN A 374 -15.36 -5.70 3.19
C GLN A 374 -14.92 -4.37 3.83
N LEU A 375 -14.27 -4.41 4.98
CA LEU A 375 -13.66 -3.24 5.62
C LEU A 375 -12.59 -2.63 4.70
N GLU A 376 -11.63 -3.43 4.26
CA GLU A 376 -10.55 -2.97 3.37
C GLU A 376 -11.09 -2.42 2.05
N GLY A 377 -12.05 -3.11 1.44
CA GLY A 377 -12.72 -2.63 0.23
C GLY A 377 -13.35 -1.25 0.44
N ARG A 378 -14.06 -1.07 1.57
CA ARG A 378 -14.72 0.19 1.90
C ARG A 378 -13.72 1.32 2.17
N GLN A 379 -12.63 1.04 2.89
CA GLN A 379 -11.54 1.97 3.12
C GLN A 379 -10.94 2.47 1.80
N ASN A 380 -10.69 1.55 0.85
CA ASN A 380 -10.17 1.88 -0.47
C ASN A 380 -11.11 2.82 -1.25
N VAL A 381 -12.42 2.55 -1.24
CA VAL A 381 -13.42 3.42 -1.89
C VAL A 381 -13.43 4.83 -1.28
N LEU A 382 -13.37 4.95 0.05
CA LEU A 382 -13.34 6.27 0.72
C LEU A 382 -12.07 7.05 0.41
N GLN A 383 -10.93 6.36 0.39
CA GLN A 383 -9.66 6.99 0.04
C GLN A 383 -9.66 7.46 -1.43
N ALA A 384 -10.17 6.64 -2.36
CA ALA A 384 -10.31 7.05 -3.75
C ALA A 384 -11.30 8.21 -3.93
N ALA A 385 -12.41 8.23 -3.19
CA ALA A 385 -13.36 9.33 -3.19
C ALA A 385 -12.74 10.64 -2.69
N GLN A 386 -11.94 10.58 -1.62
CA GLN A 386 -11.21 11.73 -1.11
C GLN A 386 -10.23 12.28 -2.16
N VAL A 387 -9.45 11.41 -2.82
CA VAL A 387 -8.50 11.80 -3.87
C VAL A 387 -9.25 12.40 -5.07
N PHE A 388 -10.34 11.78 -5.53
CA PHE A 388 -11.18 12.29 -6.61
C PHE A 388 -11.70 13.70 -6.31
N HIS A 389 -12.25 13.92 -5.12
CA HIS A 389 -12.78 15.21 -4.72
C HIS A 389 -11.68 16.28 -4.54
N SER A 390 -10.50 15.91 -4.03
CA SER A 390 -9.34 16.80 -3.97
C SER A 390 -8.90 17.24 -5.37
N THR A 391 -8.78 16.29 -6.32
CA THR A 391 -8.44 16.58 -7.71
C THR A 391 -9.50 17.45 -8.39
N THR A 392 -10.79 17.22 -8.09
CA THR A 392 -11.90 18.08 -8.56
C THR A 392 -11.73 19.52 -8.08
N GLN A 393 -11.40 19.70 -6.80
CA GLN A 393 -11.20 21.04 -6.22
C GLN A 393 -9.99 21.76 -6.83
N GLU A 394 -8.88 21.06 -7.04
CA GLU A 394 -7.70 21.60 -7.72
C GLU A 394 -8.00 22.03 -9.16
N LEU A 395 -8.68 21.17 -9.93
CA LEU A 395 -9.09 21.49 -11.30
C LEU A 395 -10.05 22.68 -11.34
N SER A 396 -11.00 22.78 -10.39
CA SER A 396 -11.88 23.94 -10.28
C SER A 396 -11.09 25.23 -10.08
N GLN A 397 -10.06 25.22 -9.21
CA GLN A 397 -9.21 26.40 -8.99
C GLN A 397 -8.40 26.77 -10.24
N GLN A 398 -7.90 25.77 -10.97
CA GLN A 398 -7.21 25.99 -12.24
C GLN A 398 -8.14 26.63 -13.29
N LEU A 399 -9.37 26.14 -13.39
CA LEU A 399 -10.41 26.68 -14.27
C LEU A 399 -10.79 28.11 -13.87
N ASP A 400 -10.96 28.40 -12.58
CA ASP A 400 -11.22 29.76 -12.09
C ASP A 400 -10.06 30.70 -12.43
N GLY A 401 -8.82 30.23 -12.27
CA GLY A 401 -7.61 30.97 -12.64
C GLY A 401 -7.43 31.16 -14.15
N LEU A 402 -7.98 30.27 -14.99
CA LEU A 402 -8.03 30.44 -16.45
C LEU A 402 -9.13 31.44 -16.82
N LEU A 403 -10.32 31.28 -16.27
CA LEU A 403 -11.45 32.19 -16.49
C LEU A 403 -11.08 33.63 -16.11
N GLY A 404 -10.42 33.83 -14.97
CA GLY A 404 -9.92 35.15 -14.56
C GLY A 404 -8.98 35.78 -15.60
N MET A 405 -8.10 34.99 -16.23
CA MET A 405 -7.21 35.46 -17.30
C MET A 405 -7.97 35.80 -18.60
N LEU A 406 -8.97 35.01 -18.94
CA LEU A 406 -9.81 35.21 -20.13
C LEU A 406 -10.66 36.48 -19.99
N CYS A 407 -11.15 36.77 -18.78
CA CYS A 407 -11.99 37.91 -18.46
C CYS A 407 -11.21 39.20 -18.14
N ALA A 408 -9.94 39.13 -17.74
CA ALA A 408 -9.14 40.31 -17.42
C ALA A 408 -8.91 41.20 -18.66
N ASP A 409 -8.85 42.52 -18.51
CA ASP A 409 -8.45 43.40 -19.62
C ASP A 409 -6.95 43.25 -19.93
N VAL A 410 -6.57 43.11 -21.22
CA VAL A 410 -5.16 43.22 -21.62
C VAL A 410 -4.84 44.68 -21.81
N ALA A 411 -4.05 45.27 -20.93
CA ALA A 411 -3.49 46.59 -21.16
C ALA A 411 -2.39 46.50 -22.25
N PRO A 412 -2.40 47.38 -23.27
CA PRO A 412 -1.34 47.45 -24.28
C PRO A 412 -0.09 48.13 -23.69
N ALA A 413 0.65 47.42 -22.83
CA ALA A 413 1.87 47.94 -22.22
C ALA A 413 3.06 47.82 -23.19
N ASP A 414 3.46 46.60 -23.51
CA ASP A 414 4.48 46.29 -24.52
C ASP A 414 4.24 44.92 -25.18
N GLY A 415 4.85 44.69 -26.35
CA GLY A 415 4.68 43.44 -27.10
C GLY A 415 5.22 42.21 -26.38
N ALA A 416 6.31 42.36 -25.60
CA ALA A 416 6.95 41.27 -24.87
C ALA A 416 6.04 40.73 -23.74
N SER A 417 5.40 41.61 -22.97
CA SER A 417 4.45 41.25 -21.92
C SER A 417 3.23 40.52 -22.48
N ILE A 418 2.76 40.93 -23.67
CA ILE A 418 1.63 40.26 -24.33
C ILE A 418 2.04 38.85 -24.81
N GLN A 419 3.23 38.70 -25.39
CA GLN A 419 3.76 37.38 -25.75
C GLN A 419 3.91 36.47 -24.53
N GLN A 420 4.41 37.00 -23.41
CA GLN A 420 4.51 36.26 -22.15
C GLN A 420 3.14 35.82 -21.64
N ASN A 421 2.14 36.72 -21.66
CA ASN A 421 0.78 36.39 -21.28
C ASN A 421 0.17 35.31 -22.20
N LEU A 422 0.51 35.32 -23.50
CA LEU A 422 0.03 34.33 -24.47
C LEU A 422 0.62 32.95 -24.17
N LYS A 423 1.92 32.89 -23.87
CA LYS A 423 2.57 31.67 -23.39
C LYS A 423 1.95 31.15 -22.09
N LEU A 424 1.69 32.04 -21.13
CA LEU A 424 1.05 31.66 -19.86
C LEU A 424 -0.39 31.14 -20.07
N LEU A 425 -1.14 31.69 -21.03
CA LEU A 425 -2.45 31.17 -21.42
C LEU A 425 -2.34 29.73 -21.95
N GLU A 426 -1.36 29.45 -22.81
CA GLU A 426 -1.10 28.11 -23.36
C GLU A 426 -0.71 27.10 -22.26
N GLU A 427 0.17 27.51 -21.33
CA GLU A 427 0.57 26.68 -20.17
C GLU A 427 -0.64 26.36 -19.27
N LYS A 428 -1.52 27.34 -19.02
CA LYS A 428 -2.75 27.12 -18.24
C LYS A 428 -3.73 26.17 -18.95
N LEU A 429 -3.87 26.26 -20.27
CA LEU A 429 -4.71 25.33 -21.03
C LEU A 429 -4.20 23.90 -20.96
N GLN A 430 -2.89 23.70 -21.10
CA GLN A 430 -2.26 22.39 -20.93
C GLN A 430 -2.46 21.86 -19.50
N THR A 431 -2.31 22.72 -18.49
CA THR A 431 -2.51 22.35 -17.09
C THR A 431 -3.95 21.90 -16.83
N VAL A 432 -4.95 22.63 -17.34
CA VAL A 432 -6.37 22.26 -17.22
C VAL A 432 -6.68 20.94 -17.94
N GLU A 433 -6.11 20.71 -19.13
CA GLU A 433 -6.28 19.44 -19.86
C GLU A 433 -5.66 18.26 -19.08
N ALA A 434 -4.46 18.44 -18.52
CA ALA A 434 -3.82 17.46 -17.65
C ALA A 434 -4.63 17.21 -16.36
N GLY A 435 -5.18 18.27 -15.75
CA GLY A 435 -6.03 18.16 -14.57
C GLY A 435 -7.33 17.38 -14.85
N LEU A 436 -7.95 17.62 -16.01
CA LEU A 436 -9.16 16.93 -16.44
C LEU A 436 -8.90 15.44 -16.76
N THR A 437 -7.80 15.12 -17.43
CA THR A 437 -7.40 13.72 -17.68
C THR A 437 -7.10 12.98 -16.38
N SER A 438 -6.41 13.63 -15.44
CA SER A 438 -6.20 13.10 -14.08
C SER A 438 -7.52 12.85 -13.37
N LEU A 439 -8.44 13.81 -13.37
CA LEU A 439 -9.77 13.67 -12.75
C LEU A 439 -10.53 12.46 -13.31
N ARG A 440 -10.53 12.26 -14.63
CA ARG A 440 -11.16 11.09 -15.27
C ARG A 440 -10.53 9.78 -14.84
N GLN A 441 -9.20 9.71 -14.73
CA GLN A 441 -8.51 8.50 -14.26
C GLN A 441 -8.86 8.18 -12.80
N LYS A 442 -8.88 9.19 -11.92
CA LYS A 442 -9.28 9.02 -10.52
C LYS A 442 -10.76 8.63 -10.39
N GLY A 443 -11.63 9.23 -11.19
CA GLY A 443 -13.05 8.89 -11.24
C GLY A 443 -13.28 7.46 -11.74
N ALA A 444 -12.57 7.03 -12.79
CA ALA A 444 -12.65 5.65 -13.29
C ALA A 444 -12.20 4.62 -12.25
N LEU A 445 -11.07 4.89 -11.55
CA LEU A 445 -10.59 4.02 -10.47
C LEU A 445 -11.62 3.91 -9.33
N LEU A 446 -12.21 5.04 -8.92
CA LEU A 446 -13.23 5.05 -7.88
C LEU A 446 -14.47 4.23 -8.30
N LEU A 447 -14.95 4.42 -9.53
CA LEU A 447 -16.07 3.65 -10.07
C LEU A 447 -15.76 2.14 -10.14
N GLU A 448 -14.54 1.77 -10.55
CA GLU A 448 -14.08 0.38 -10.57
C GLU A 448 -14.06 -0.24 -9.16
N GLN A 449 -13.55 0.49 -8.17
CA GLN A 449 -13.51 0.05 -6.78
C GLN A 449 -14.91 -0.08 -6.17
N MET A 450 -15.84 0.80 -6.53
CA MET A 450 -17.24 0.68 -6.11
C MET A 450 -17.91 -0.56 -6.73
N CYS A 451 -17.63 -0.86 -8.01
CA CYS A 451 -18.23 -2.00 -8.71
C CYS A 451 -17.62 -3.36 -8.32
N SER A 452 -16.38 -3.39 -7.85
CA SER A 452 -15.64 -4.61 -7.49
C SER A 452 -15.83 -5.06 -6.04
N GLN A 453 -16.65 -4.34 -5.26
CA GLN A 453 -16.97 -4.70 -3.88
C GLN A 453 -17.61 -6.10 -3.81
N PRO A 454 -17.18 -6.97 -2.87
CA PRO A 454 -17.76 -8.29 -2.70
C PRO A 454 -19.25 -8.18 -2.37
N SER A 455 -20.09 -8.84 -3.17
CA SER A 455 -21.54 -8.88 -2.98
C SER A 455 -21.87 -9.35 -1.57
N TRP A 456 -22.68 -8.56 -0.85
CA TRP A 456 -23.39 -9.02 0.34
C TRP A 456 -24.20 -10.26 -0.06
N SER A 457 -24.10 -11.35 0.71
CA SER A 457 -24.67 -12.64 0.34
C SER A 457 -26.20 -12.63 0.22
N LEU A 458 -26.66 -13.53 -0.65
CA LEU A 458 -28.00 -13.77 -1.19
C LEU A 458 -29.10 -14.04 -0.13
N GLU A 459 -29.70 -12.99 0.43
CA GLU A 459 -31.10 -13.03 0.83
C GLU A 459 -31.80 -11.77 0.30
N GLU A 460 -32.89 -12.02 -0.41
CA GLU A 460 -33.74 -11.04 -1.09
C GLU A 460 -34.26 -10.00 -0.11
N THR A 461 -33.72 -8.79 -0.18
CA THR A 461 -34.46 -7.59 0.24
C THR A 461 -34.15 -6.47 -0.73
N GLU A 462 -35.21 -5.97 -1.37
CA GLU A 462 -35.16 -4.82 -2.25
C GLU A 462 -34.45 -3.63 -1.55
N SER A 463 -33.39 -3.11 -2.16
CA SER A 463 -32.60 -1.90 -1.82
C SER A 463 -31.31 -2.10 -1.03
N PRO A 464 -30.19 -2.26 -1.77
CA PRO A 464 -29.03 -1.36 -1.67
C PRO A 464 -28.57 -0.82 -3.05
N ALA A 465 -29.27 -1.15 -4.13
CA ALA A 465 -28.92 -0.73 -5.48
C ALA A 465 -29.10 0.80 -5.72
N GLY A 466 -29.98 1.45 -4.96
CA GLY A 466 -30.25 2.89 -5.11
C GLY A 466 -29.07 3.78 -4.71
N GLU A 467 -28.51 3.58 -3.52
CA GLU A 467 -27.41 4.43 -3.02
C GLU A 467 -26.11 4.26 -3.82
N GLN A 468 -25.79 3.03 -4.27
CA GLN A 468 -24.65 2.83 -5.16
C GLN A 468 -24.87 3.48 -6.53
N HIS A 469 -26.11 3.45 -7.05
CA HIS A 469 -26.45 4.14 -8.28
C HIS A 469 -26.31 5.66 -8.14
N ASP A 470 -26.76 6.23 -7.02
CA ASP A 470 -26.66 7.66 -6.72
C ASP A 470 -25.20 8.11 -6.62
N ASN A 471 -24.35 7.32 -5.95
CA ASN A 471 -22.91 7.59 -5.87
C ASN A 471 -22.26 7.56 -7.27
N VAL A 472 -22.60 6.57 -8.12
CA VAL A 472 -22.08 6.48 -9.49
C VAL A 472 -22.52 7.69 -10.33
N GLN A 473 -23.80 8.06 -10.25
CA GLN A 473 -24.34 9.25 -10.93
C GLN A 473 -23.63 10.52 -10.46
N HIS A 474 -23.39 10.66 -9.16
CA HIS A 474 -22.70 11.82 -8.60
C HIS A 474 -21.28 11.97 -9.19
N ILE A 475 -20.49 10.90 -9.21
CA ILE A 475 -19.12 10.94 -9.78
C ILE A 475 -19.14 11.27 -11.26
N GLN A 476 -20.07 10.71 -12.03
CA GLN A 476 -20.25 11.05 -13.44
C GLN A 476 -20.64 12.52 -13.63
N ALA A 477 -21.59 13.02 -12.86
CA ALA A 477 -22.06 14.41 -12.93
C ALA A 477 -20.94 15.41 -12.60
N VAL A 478 -20.09 15.14 -11.61
CA VAL A 478 -18.94 16.00 -11.28
C VAL A 478 -17.93 16.05 -12.44
N MET A 479 -17.62 14.91 -13.06
CA MET A 479 -16.72 14.87 -14.23
C MET A 479 -17.32 15.62 -15.42
N GLU A 480 -18.62 15.48 -15.67
CA GLU A 480 -19.34 16.21 -16.70
C GLU A 480 -19.38 17.72 -16.44
N GLU A 481 -19.60 18.14 -15.19
CA GLU A 481 -19.58 19.56 -14.82
C GLU A 481 -18.20 20.19 -15.10
N MET A 482 -17.12 19.52 -14.70
CA MET A 482 -15.75 20.01 -14.94
C MET A 482 -15.43 20.05 -16.43
N GLN A 483 -15.85 19.05 -17.21
CA GLN A 483 -15.73 19.06 -18.67
C GLN A 483 -16.47 20.25 -19.29
N LEU A 484 -17.70 20.52 -18.84
CA LEU A 484 -18.50 21.63 -19.35
C LEU A 484 -17.92 23.00 -18.96
N ARG A 485 -17.35 23.14 -17.75
CA ARG A 485 -16.60 24.35 -17.36
C ARG A 485 -15.38 24.55 -18.26
N LYS A 486 -14.63 23.49 -18.55
CA LYS A 486 -13.49 23.52 -19.49
C LYS A 486 -13.91 23.96 -20.88
N GLN A 487 -14.99 23.40 -21.43
CA GLN A 487 -15.52 23.78 -22.74
C GLN A 487 -15.93 25.26 -22.80
N ARG A 488 -16.59 25.77 -21.75
CA ARG A 488 -16.93 27.21 -21.65
C ARG A 488 -15.70 28.11 -21.66
N CYS A 489 -14.61 27.70 -21.03
CA CYS A 489 -13.35 28.44 -21.10
C CYS A 489 -12.78 28.39 -22.53
N GLU A 490 -12.80 27.22 -23.20
CA GLU A 490 -12.31 27.07 -24.58
C GLU A 490 -13.04 27.97 -25.58
N ASP A 491 -14.37 28.11 -25.45
CA ASP A 491 -15.16 29.02 -26.30
C ASP A 491 -14.69 30.49 -26.23
N MET A 492 -14.08 30.88 -25.10
CA MET A 492 -13.55 32.24 -24.88
C MET A 492 -12.06 32.36 -25.23
N VAL A 493 -11.32 31.24 -25.24
CA VAL A 493 -9.87 31.20 -25.49
C VAL A 493 -9.54 31.73 -26.86
N ASP A 494 -10.26 31.34 -27.90
CA ASP A 494 -9.94 31.74 -29.27
C ASP A 494 -10.07 33.26 -29.45
N VAL A 495 -11.12 33.86 -28.87
CA VAL A 495 -11.30 35.31 -28.86
C VAL A 495 -10.15 36.00 -28.12
N ARG A 496 -9.75 35.44 -26.97
CA ARG A 496 -8.66 36.00 -26.16
C ARG A 496 -7.31 35.89 -26.87
N ARG A 497 -6.99 34.72 -27.42
CA ARG A 497 -5.78 34.43 -28.18
C ARG A 497 -5.68 35.34 -29.40
N LEU A 498 -6.76 35.47 -30.16
CA LEU A 498 -6.82 36.35 -31.33
C LEU A 498 -6.53 37.80 -30.95
N LYS A 499 -7.16 38.32 -29.89
CA LYS A 499 -6.89 39.69 -29.40
C LYS A 499 -5.41 39.88 -29.05
N MET A 500 -4.81 38.94 -28.33
CA MET A 500 -3.40 39.02 -27.94
C MET A 500 -2.45 38.94 -29.15
N LEU A 501 -2.71 38.05 -30.11
CA LEU A 501 -1.96 37.97 -31.36
C LEU A 501 -2.07 39.26 -32.18
N GLN A 502 -3.27 39.83 -32.29
CA GLN A 502 -3.48 41.13 -32.95
C GLN A 502 -2.70 42.25 -32.25
N MET A 503 -2.60 42.23 -30.92
CA MET A 503 -1.78 43.20 -30.20
C MET A 503 -0.28 42.98 -30.46
N VAL A 504 0.22 41.73 -30.45
CA VAL A 504 1.62 41.45 -30.83
C VAL A 504 1.92 41.96 -32.24
N GLN A 505 1.02 41.69 -33.19
CA GLN A 505 1.16 42.18 -34.56
C GLN A 505 1.16 43.72 -34.63
N LEU A 506 0.34 44.38 -33.81
CA LEU A 506 0.30 45.84 -33.73
C LEU A 506 1.67 46.41 -33.32
N PHE A 507 2.30 45.86 -32.27
CA PHE A 507 3.63 46.26 -31.85
C PHE A 507 4.67 46.01 -32.95
N LYS A 508 4.56 44.88 -33.65
CA LYS A 508 5.50 44.53 -34.71
C LYS A 508 5.40 45.45 -35.93
N CYS A 509 4.18 45.75 -36.37
CA CYS A 509 3.96 46.69 -37.48
C CYS A 509 4.48 48.10 -37.17
N GLU A 510 4.37 48.56 -35.92
CA GLU A 510 4.93 49.86 -35.53
C GLU A 510 6.47 49.87 -35.51
N GLU A 511 7.09 48.82 -34.99
CA GLU A 511 8.55 48.64 -35.01
C GLU A 511 9.07 48.63 -36.45
N ASP A 512 8.46 47.80 -37.31
CA ASP A 512 8.89 47.66 -38.70
C ASP A 512 8.62 48.95 -39.51
N ALA A 513 7.56 49.70 -39.18
CA ALA A 513 7.30 51.01 -39.82
C ALA A 513 8.34 52.06 -39.43
N LEU A 514 8.82 52.04 -38.18
CA LEU A 514 9.94 52.89 -37.75
C LEU A 514 11.22 52.52 -38.49
N GLN A 515 11.48 51.22 -38.68
CA GLN A 515 12.63 50.76 -39.44
C GLN A 515 12.58 51.23 -40.91
N ALA A 516 11.40 51.23 -41.53
CA ALA A 516 11.23 51.77 -42.89
C ALA A 516 11.54 53.28 -42.98
N VAL A 517 11.23 54.06 -41.93
CA VAL A 517 11.63 55.48 -41.83
C VAL A 517 13.15 55.62 -41.81
N GLU A 518 13.84 54.78 -41.02
CA GLU A 518 15.30 54.79 -40.92
C GLU A 518 15.96 54.42 -42.24
N TRP A 519 15.52 53.32 -42.88
CA TRP A 519 16.05 52.90 -44.18
C TRP A 519 15.85 53.95 -45.28
N LEU A 520 14.70 54.63 -45.32
CA LEU A 520 14.51 55.75 -46.24
C LEU A 520 15.45 56.92 -45.95
N GLY A 521 15.74 57.17 -44.67
CA GLY A 521 16.70 58.20 -44.26
C GLY A 521 18.12 57.84 -44.71
N GLU A 522 18.51 56.58 -44.56
CA GLU A 522 19.80 56.07 -45.05
C GLU A 522 19.90 56.14 -46.58
N LEU A 523 18.83 55.82 -47.31
CA LEU A 523 18.78 55.97 -48.76
C LEU A 523 18.90 57.43 -49.18
N LEU A 524 18.22 58.36 -48.49
CA LEU A 524 18.34 59.79 -48.75
C LEU A 524 19.78 60.28 -48.52
N ASP A 525 20.39 59.87 -47.42
CA ASP A 525 21.77 60.22 -47.08
C ASP A 525 22.77 59.67 -48.13
N ALA A 526 22.58 58.42 -48.56
CA ALA A 526 23.37 57.80 -49.61
C ALA A 526 23.24 58.53 -50.95
N LEU A 527 22.01 58.93 -51.32
CA LEU A 527 21.73 59.68 -52.55
C LEU A 527 22.49 61.00 -52.57
N LEU A 528 22.40 61.77 -51.49
CA LEU A 528 23.04 63.07 -51.37
C LEU A 528 24.57 62.94 -51.35
N LYS A 529 25.12 61.99 -50.59
CA LYS A 529 26.58 61.88 -50.42
C LYS A 529 27.29 61.31 -51.64
N THR A 530 26.74 60.27 -52.27
CA THR A 530 27.55 59.43 -53.15
C THR A 530 27.28 59.64 -54.63
N HIS A 531 26.12 60.17 -55.02
CA HIS A 531 25.81 60.27 -56.43
C HIS A 531 25.61 61.70 -56.94
N ILE A 532 26.72 62.42 -56.90
CA ILE A 532 26.89 63.72 -57.55
C ILE A 532 27.32 63.64 -59.02
N ARG A 533 28.04 62.56 -59.41
CA ARG A 533 28.51 62.37 -60.79
C ARG A 533 27.34 62.23 -61.77
N LEU A 534 27.43 62.92 -62.91
CA LEU A 534 26.41 62.94 -63.96
C LEU A 534 26.79 62.14 -65.23
N GLY A 535 28.04 61.65 -65.30
CA GLY A 535 28.60 60.96 -66.48
C GLY A 535 29.39 61.92 -67.37
N ASP A 536 30.40 61.38 -68.05
CA ASP A 536 31.37 62.14 -68.86
C ASP A 536 31.01 62.11 -70.36
N ASP A 537 30.08 61.23 -70.76
CA ASP A 537 29.53 61.14 -72.11
C ASP A 537 28.04 60.71 -72.11
N THR A 538 27.42 60.75 -73.30
CA THR A 538 26.02 60.39 -73.53
C THR A 538 25.66 58.99 -73.00
N GLN A 539 26.56 58.00 -73.16
CA GLN A 539 26.29 56.61 -72.80
C GLN A 539 26.43 56.36 -71.29
N GLU A 540 27.43 56.96 -70.65
CA GLU A 540 27.61 56.93 -69.19
C GLU A 540 26.44 57.64 -68.50
N THR A 541 26.01 58.81 -68.99
CA THR A 541 24.86 59.53 -68.42
C THR A 541 23.55 58.73 -68.55
N ARG A 542 23.30 58.05 -69.68
CA ARG A 542 22.15 57.12 -69.82
C ARG A 542 22.22 55.98 -68.79
N THR A 543 23.40 55.40 -68.61
CA THR A 543 23.61 54.34 -67.62
C THR A 543 23.35 54.85 -66.19
N MET A 544 23.73 56.09 -65.89
CA MET A 544 23.47 56.72 -64.59
C MET A 544 21.98 57.03 -64.38
N LEU A 545 21.25 57.43 -65.42
CA LEU A 545 19.78 57.57 -65.38
C LEU A 545 19.09 56.24 -65.07
N ASP A 546 19.49 55.15 -65.73
CA ASP A 546 18.92 53.82 -65.48
C ASP A 546 19.19 53.34 -64.04
N LYS A 547 20.41 53.56 -63.54
CA LYS A 547 20.76 53.26 -62.13
C LYS A 547 19.96 54.13 -61.16
N HIS A 548 19.79 55.41 -61.47
CA HIS A 548 19.00 56.34 -60.66
C HIS A 548 17.54 55.89 -60.57
N ARG A 549 16.92 55.53 -61.70
CA ARG A 549 15.55 55.01 -61.72
C ARG A 549 15.39 53.77 -60.84
N LYS A 550 16.27 52.78 -60.95
CA LYS A 550 16.25 51.58 -60.09
C LYS A 550 16.40 51.92 -58.61
N PHE A 551 17.23 52.91 -58.28
CA PHE A 551 17.39 53.39 -56.91
C PHE A 551 16.11 54.05 -56.36
N VAL A 552 15.44 54.85 -57.18
CA VAL A 552 14.12 55.43 -56.85
C VAL A 552 13.08 54.33 -56.64
N ASP A 553 13.05 53.30 -57.49
CA ASP A 553 12.11 52.18 -57.37
C ASP A 553 12.27 51.43 -56.02
N VAL A 554 13.51 51.24 -55.55
CA VAL A 554 13.79 50.63 -54.24
C VAL A 554 13.26 51.50 -53.10
N ALA A 555 13.52 52.81 -53.13
CA ALA A 555 13.04 53.73 -52.11
C ALA A 555 11.50 53.83 -52.10
N GLN A 556 10.87 53.89 -53.27
CA GLN A 556 9.41 53.87 -53.41
C GLN A 556 8.82 52.61 -52.77
N SER A 557 9.42 51.45 -53.02
CA SER A 557 8.98 50.18 -52.42
C SER A 557 9.10 50.19 -50.90
N THR A 558 10.18 50.73 -50.35
CA THR A 558 10.37 50.89 -48.88
C THR A 558 9.35 51.84 -48.28
N TYR A 559 9.03 52.95 -48.96
CA TYR A 559 7.98 53.88 -48.54
C TYR A 559 6.59 53.25 -48.55
N ASP A 560 6.24 52.56 -49.63
CA ASP A 560 4.96 51.88 -49.75
C ASP A 560 4.82 50.76 -48.71
N TYR A 561 5.90 50.02 -48.42
CA TYR A 561 5.92 49.05 -47.33
C TYR A 561 5.64 49.70 -45.96
N GLY A 562 6.35 50.78 -45.62
CA GLY A 562 6.11 51.54 -44.39
C GLY A 562 4.67 52.05 -44.28
N ARG A 563 4.08 52.52 -45.39
CA ARG A 563 2.67 52.94 -45.44
C ARG A 563 1.70 51.79 -45.21
N GLN A 564 1.96 50.63 -45.83
CA GLN A 564 1.13 49.44 -45.66
C GLN A 564 1.14 48.95 -44.20
N LEU A 565 2.30 48.96 -43.55
CA LEU A 565 2.42 48.64 -42.12
C LEU A 565 1.61 49.60 -41.24
N LEU A 566 1.71 50.91 -41.49
CA LEU A 566 0.94 51.91 -40.75
C LEU A 566 -0.58 51.78 -41.00
N GLN A 567 -0.99 51.39 -42.21
CA GLN A 567 -2.39 51.09 -42.51
C GLN A 567 -2.86 49.85 -41.73
N ALA A 568 -2.04 48.79 -41.65
CA ALA A 568 -2.33 47.62 -40.84
C ALA A 568 -2.48 47.97 -39.35
N THR A 569 -1.62 48.84 -38.81
CA THR A 569 -1.72 49.38 -37.45
C THR A 569 -3.07 50.05 -37.21
N VAL A 570 -3.59 50.84 -38.15
CA VAL A 570 -4.92 51.47 -38.03
C VAL A 570 -6.04 50.43 -37.96
N VAL A 571 -6.00 49.41 -38.82
CA VAL A 571 -7.00 48.33 -38.84
C VAL A 571 -6.96 47.53 -37.53
N LEU A 572 -5.75 47.21 -37.04
CA LEU A 572 -5.56 46.50 -35.78
C LEU A 572 -6.08 47.33 -34.60
N CYS A 573 -5.80 48.64 -34.56
CA CYS A 573 -6.30 49.54 -33.52
C CYS A 573 -7.84 49.60 -33.49
N GLN A 574 -8.49 49.58 -34.66
CA GLN A 574 -9.95 49.52 -34.76
C GLN A 574 -10.51 48.19 -34.24
N SER A 575 -9.90 47.06 -34.65
CA SER A 575 -10.28 45.71 -34.19
C SER A 575 -10.17 45.58 -32.66
N LEU A 576 -9.07 46.08 -32.11
CA LEU A 576 -8.75 46.02 -30.68
C LEU A 576 -9.46 47.10 -29.85
N ARG A 577 -10.10 48.08 -30.49
CA ARG A 577 -10.69 49.27 -29.86
C ARG A 577 -9.67 50.07 -29.03
N CYS A 578 -8.39 50.05 -29.40
CA CYS A 578 -7.34 50.81 -28.75
C CYS A 578 -7.09 52.13 -29.51
N THR A 579 -7.82 53.18 -29.12
CA THR A 579 -7.79 54.49 -29.80
C THR A 579 -6.65 55.41 -29.35
N THR A 580 -5.90 55.04 -28.30
CA THR A 580 -4.90 55.90 -27.64
C THR A 580 -3.46 55.63 -28.05
N ARG A 581 -3.19 54.55 -28.79
CA ARG A 581 -1.85 54.20 -29.27
C ARG A 581 -1.75 54.56 -30.75
N SER A 582 -1.55 55.85 -31.01
CA SER A 582 -1.34 56.31 -32.38
C SER A 582 0.14 56.16 -32.72
N SER A 583 0.44 55.49 -33.83
CA SER A 583 1.65 55.73 -34.64
C SER A 583 1.68 57.15 -35.23
N GLY A 584 1.04 58.12 -34.55
CA GLY A 584 0.64 59.42 -35.05
C GLY A 584 1.83 60.25 -35.49
N ASP A 585 3.01 60.00 -34.92
CA ASP A 585 4.26 60.65 -35.30
C ASP A 585 5.05 59.86 -36.36
N THR A 586 4.87 58.55 -36.46
CA THR A 586 5.59 57.70 -37.43
C THR A 586 5.16 58.01 -38.87
N LEU A 587 3.86 58.15 -39.13
CA LEU A 587 3.37 58.48 -40.48
C LEU A 587 3.86 59.87 -40.96
N PRO A 588 3.79 60.95 -40.17
CA PRO A 588 4.41 62.23 -40.52
C PRO A 588 5.93 62.13 -40.75
N ARG A 589 6.66 61.35 -39.94
CA ARG A 589 8.10 61.13 -40.15
C ARG A 589 8.39 60.42 -41.46
N LEU A 590 7.67 59.35 -41.77
CA LEU A 590 7.76 58.61 -43.03
C LEU A 590 7.51 59.54 -44.22
N ASN A 591 6.41 60.31 -44.16
CA ASN A 591 6.05 61.26 -45.20
C ASN A 591 7.06 62.41 -45.33
N ARG A 592 7.71 62.83 -44.24
CA ARG A 592 8.74 63.88 -44.28
C ARG A 592 9.97 63.39 -45.03
N VAL A 593 10.52 62.24 -44.62
CA VAL A 593 11.72 61.67 -45.26
C VAL A 593 11.44 61.35 -46.72
N TRP A 594 10.24 60.80 -47.03
CA TRP A 594 9.83 60.55 -48.41
C TRP A 594 9.80 61.82 -49.26
N LYS A 595 9.20 62.91 -48.76
CA LYS A 595 9.19 64.18 -49.50
C LYS A 595 10.60 64.74 -49.73
N GLN A 596 11.48 64.66 -48.73
CA GLN A 596 12.87 65.07 -48.87
C GLN A 596 13.59 64.22 -49.92
N PHE A 597 13.34 62.90 -49.92
CA PHE A 597 13.85 61.98 -50.92
C PHE A 597 13.34 62.33 -52.32
N THR A 598 12.03 62.51 -52.51
CA THR A 598 11.42 62.84 -53.81
C THR A 598 12.01 64.12 -54.42
N VAL A 599 12.10 65.20 -53.63
CA VAL A 599 12.69 66.46 -54.12
C VAL A 599 14.16 66.28 -54.50
N SER A 600 14.92 65.50 -53.73
CA SER A 600 16.32 65.19 -54.04
C SER A 600 16.43 64.37 -55.33
N THR A 601 15.59 63.36 -55.50
CA THR A 601 15.62 62.51 -56.71
C THR A 601 15.18 63.28 -57.95
N GLU A 602 14.16 64.13 -57.86
CA GLU A 602 13.72 64.99 -58.97
C GLU A 602 14.83 65.97 -59.38
N GLU A 603 15.49 66.61 -58.41
CA GLU A 603 16.62 67.51 -58.70
C GLU A 603 17.77 66.77 -59.37
N ARG A 604 18.09 65.57 -58.89
CA ARG A 604 19.14 64.73 -59.49
C ARG A 604 18.77 64.26 -60.90
N GLN A 605 17.52 63.87 -61.11
CA GLN A 605 17.00 63.48 -62.42
C GLN A 605 17.12 64.65 -63.41
N GLN A 606 16.71 65.85 -63.02
CA GLN A 606 16.86 67.06 -63.85
C GLN A 606 18.33 67.32 -64.21
N ARG A 607 19.26 67.19 -63.26
CA ARG A 607 20.70 67.33 -63.52
C ARG A 607 21.22 66.30 -64.52
N LEU A 608 20.80 65.04 -64.38
CA LEU A 608 21.16 63.97 -65.31
C LEU A 608 20.56 64.17 -66.70
N GLU A 609 19.32 64.67 -66.81
CA GLU A 609 18.67 64.98 -68.09
C GLU A 609 19.35 66.17 -68.79
N LEU A 610 19.70 67.22 -68.03
CA LEU A 610 20.49 68.34 -68.56
C LEU A 610 21.88 67.88 -69.03
N ALA A 611 22.54 67.00 -68.27
CA ALA A 611 23.80 66.39 -68.68
C ALA A 611 23.65 65.55 -69.95
N LEU A 612 22.58 64.77 -70.06
CA LEU A 612 22.32 63.95 -71.25
C LEU A 612 22.10 64.83 -72.49
N ASN A 613 21.30 65.89 -72.36
CA ASN A 613 21.04 66.83 -73.45
C ASN A 613 22.33 67.55 -73.87
N PHE A 614 23.12 68.03 -72.90
CA PHE A 614 24.42 68.65 -73.15
C PHE A 614 25.38 67.70 -73.88
N HIS A 615 25.58 66.48 -73.37
CA HIS A 615 26.50 65.52 -73.97
C HIS A 615 26.04 65.07 -75.35
N THR A 616 24.74 64.88 -75.57
CA THR A 616 24.18 64.53 -76.88
C THR A 616 24.40 65.65 -77.89
N ALA A 617 24.17 66.92 -77.49
CA ALA A 617 24.38 68.07 -78.35
C ALA A 617 25.87 68.30 -78.66
N ALA A 618 26.73 68.20 -77.65
CA ALA A 618 28.18 68.31 -77.80
C ALA A 618 28.74 67.20 -78.69
N GLU A 619 28.30 65.95 -78.51
CA GLU A 619 28.68 64.82 -79.35
C GLU A 619 28.26 65.03 -80.81
N LYS A 620 27.04 65.50 -81.05
CA LYS A 620 26.54 65.82 -82.40
C LYS A 620 27.42 66.87 -83.10
N VAL A 621 27.75 67.95 -82.41
CA VAL A 621 28.58 69.04 -82.95
C VAL A 621 30.04 68.60 -83.19
N LEU A 622 30.59 67.77 -82.32
CA LEU A 622 31.96 67.24 -82.48
C LEU A 622 32.07 66.23 -83.63
N GLN A 623 30.99 65.53 -83.99
CA GLN A 623 30.98 64.52 -85.06
C GLN A 623 30.59 65.07 -86.43
N GLN A 624 29.88 66.21 -86.52
CA GLN A 624 29.42 66.78 -87.78
C GLN A 624 30.53 67.55 -88.52
N GLU A 625 30.63 67.36 -89.84
CA GLU A 625 31.59 68.06 -90.71
C GLU A 625 31.21 69.53 -90.93
N CYS A 626 29.92 69.82 -91.11
CA CYS A 626 29.38 71.18 -91.20
C CYS A 626 28.46 71.45 -90.00
N VAL A 627 28.78 72.49 -89.23
CA VAL A 627 28.07 72.86 -88.01
C VAL A 627 27.67 74.33 -88.06
N ASP A 628 26.39 74.61 -87.82
CA ASP A 628 25.87 75.98 -87.74
C ASP A 628 26.32 76.66 -86.42
N PRO A 629 26.74 77.94 -86.43
CA PRO A 629 27.17 78.66 -85.23
C PRO A 629 26.13 78.64 -84.10
N GLU A 630 24.83 78.68 -84.45
CA GLU A 630 23.73 78.62 -83.49
C GLU A 630 23.74 77.32 -82.67
N SER A 631 24.15 76.19 -83.27
CA SER A 631 24.22 74.91 -82.58
C SER A 631 25.41 74.80 -81.61
N LEU A 632 26.51 75.52 -81.87
CA LEU A 632 27.63 75.68 -80.94
C LEU A 632 27.22 76.54 -79.74
N ASP A 633 26.49 77.64 -79.99
CA ASP A 633 25.96 78.52 -78.95
C ASP A 633 24.93 77.81 -78.05
N GLU A 634 24.12 76.90 -78.61
CA GLU A 634 23.21 76.04 -77.86
C GLU A 634 23.95 75.09 -76.91
N VAL A 635 25.07 74.49 -77.35
CA VAL A 635 25.90 73.63 -76.49
C VAL A 635 26.55 74.43 -75.36
N ASP A 636 27.06 75.64 -75.65
CA ASP A 636 27.62 76.55 -74.64
C ASP A 636 26.56 76.98 -73.61
N SER A 637 25.35 77.30 -74.07
CA SER A 637 24.23 77.68 -73.21
C SER A 637 23.78 76.50 -72.33
N SER A 638 23.67 75.30 -72.90
CA SER A 638 23.33 74.08 -72.18
C SER A 638 24.39 73.70 -71.14
N GLY A 639 25.68 73.82 -71.49
CA GLY A 639 26.80 73.55 -70.59
C GLY A 639 26.88 74.53 -69.43
N LYS A 640 26.69 75.84 -69.68
CA LYS A 640 26.60 76.87 -68.62
C LYS A 640 25.42 76.60 -67.69
N THR A 641 24.24 76.29 -68.25
CA THR A 641 23.04 75.96 -67.47
C THR A 641 23.26 74.74 -66.57
N LEU A 642 23.94 73.70 -67.07
CA LEU A 642 24.29 72.50 -66.30
C LEU A 642 25.28 72.82 -65.16
N LEU A 643 26.31 73.62 -65.43
CA LEU A 643 27.29 74.07 -64.42
C LEU A 643 26.64 74.89 -63.31
N ASP A 644 25.75 75.82 -63.67
CA ASP A 644 25.00 76.61 -62.69
C ASP A 644 24.15 75.68 -61.81
N ARG A 645 23.42 74.74 -62.43
CA ARG A 645 22.53 73.82 -61.71
C ARG A 645 23.28 72.86 -60.79
N LEU A 646 24.49 72.43 -61.14
CA LEU A 646 25.34 71.57 -60.31
C LEU A 646 25.64 72.20 -58.94
N THR A 647 25.77 73.52 -58.88
CA THR A 647 26.11 74.25 -57.64
C THR A 647 24.89 74.63 -56.80
N MET A 648 23.68 74.46 -57.33
CA MET A 648 22.46 74.81 -56.59
C MET A 648 22.16 73.81 -55.47
N PRO A 649 21.69 74.26 -54.30
CA PRO A 649 21.19 73.36 -53.26
C PRO A 649 19.87 72.70 -53.66
N VAL A 650 19.63 71.53 -53.10
CA VAL A 650 18.31 70.93 -52.95
C VAL A 650 17.62 71.62 -51.78
N ILE A 651 16.46 72.22 -52.00
CA ILE A 651 15.68 72.86 -50.94
C ILE A 651 14.63 71.89 -50.43
N PHE A 652 14.74 71.47 -49.18
CA PHE A 652 13.76 70.60 -48.56
C PHE A 652 12.47 71.33 -48.20
N PRO A 653 11.35 70.60 -48.01
CA PRO A 653 10.05 71.20 -47.67
C PRO A 653 10.03 71.99 -46.35
N ASP A 654 11.00 71.76 -45.46
CA ASP A 654 11.19 72.52 -44.22
C ASP A 654 12.08 73.76 -44.39
N GLY A 655 12.52 74.05 -45.61
CA GLY A 655 13.40 75.16 -45.96
C GLY A 655 14.89 74.89 -45.73
N SER A 656 15.28 73.69 -45.31
CA SER A 656 16.70 73.35 -45.18
C SER A 656 17.36 73.12 -46.54
N GLU A 657 18.60 73.58 -46.68
CA GLU A 657 19.40 73.40 -47.89
C GLU A 657 20.29 72.16 -47.74
N GLN A 658 20.28 71.30 -48.75
CA GLN A 658 21.18 70.16 -48.88
C GLN A 658 21.93 70.20 -50.20
N TYR A 659 23.12 69.62 -50.24
CA TYR A 659 23.96 69.59 -51.44
C TYR A 659 24.26 68.15 -51.82
N PHE A 660 24.38 67.90 -53.13
CA PHE A 660 24.95 66.64 -53.61
C PHE A 660 26.46 66.68 -53.41
N GLY A 661 27.00 65.67 -52.74
CA GLY A 661 28.41 65.54 -52.41
C GLY A 661 29.00 66.72 -51.65
N SER A 662 30.32 66.68 -51.51
CA SER A 662 31.13 67.78 -51.00
C SER A 662 31.38 68.83 -52.10
N PRO A 663 31.79 70.06 -51.73
CA PRO A 663 32.21 71.07 -52.71
C PRO A 663 33.33 70.59 -53.65
N SER A 664 34.24 69.72 -53.16
CA SER A 664 35.31 69.14 -53.98
C SER A 664 34.77 68.17 -55.02
N GLU A 665 33.81 67.32 -54.66
CA GLU A 665 33.17 66.41 -55.60
C GLU A 665 32.31 67.18 -56.60
N THR A 666 31.69 68.29 -56.18
CA THR A 666 30.93 69.18 -57.08
C THR A 666 31.85 69.80 -58.12
N ALA A 667 33.02 70.29 -57.68
CA ALA A 667 34.02 70.86 -58.58
C ALA A 667 34.53 69.84 -59.59
N SER A 668 34.74 68.58 -59.17
CA SER A 668 35.16 67.47 -60.02
C SER A 668 34.06 67.07 -61.01
N ALA A 669 32.80 66.95 -60.59
CA ALA A 669 31.69 66.69 -61.50
C ALA A 669 31.50 67.80 -62.54
N ALA A 670 31.79 69.05 -62.17
CA ALA A 670 31.76 70.20 -63.07
C ALA A 670 32.99 70.26 -64.00
N GLU A 671 34.09 69.59 -63.69
CA GLU A 671 35.31 69.57 -64.51
C GLU A 671 35.08 68.85 -65.84
N GLY A 672 34.45 67.68 -65.83
CA GLY A 672 34.12 66.96 -67.07
C GLY A 672 33.22 67.77 -68.03
N VAL A 673 32.31 68.59 -67.50
CA VAL A 673 31.49 69.51 -68.31
C VAL A 673 32.34 70.64 -68.91
N ARG A 674 33.27 71.21 -68.14
CA ARG A 674 34.19 72.26 -68.62
C ARG A 674 35.13 71.72 -69.69
N ASP A 675 35.69 70.53 -69.49
CA ASP A 675 36.58 69.88 -70.46
C ASP A 675 35.86 69.61 -71.78
N ARG A 676 34.59 69.16 -71.71
CA ARG A 676 33.77 68.96 -72.91
C ARG A 676 33.44 70.28 -73.62
N LEU A 677 33.16 71.36 -72.89
CA LEU A 677 32.98 72.70 -73.47
C LEU A 677 34.27 73.20 -74.15
N LEU A 678 35.44 72.93 -73.57
CA LEU A 678 36.73 73.28 -74.20
C LEU A 678 36.92 72.56 -75.54
N LEU A 679 36.57 71.27 -75.63
CA LEU A 679 36.62 70.53 -76.90
C LEU A 679 35.67 71.14 -77.96
N VAL A 680 34.52 71.64 -77.54
CA VAL A 680 33.55 72.32 -78.42
C VAL A 680 34.10 73.69 -78.88
N GLU A 681 34.79 74.43 -78.01
CA GLU A 681 35.50 75.67 -78.38
C GLU A 681 36.65 75.40 -79.36
N GLU A 682 37.45 74.35 -79.13
CA GLU A 682 38.50 73.95 -80.07
C GLU A 682 37.92 73.61 -81.44
N ARG A 683 36.80 72.88 -81.48
CA ARG A 683 36.07 72.59 -82.73
C ARG A 683 35.55 73.86 -83.40
N ARG A 684 35.08 74.84 -82.64
CA ARG A 684 34.64 76.14 -83.16
C ARG A 684 35.78 76.91 -83.83
N LEU A 685 36.96 76.94 -83.20
CA LEU A 685 38.16 77.55 -83.75
C LEU A 685 38.62 76.83 -85.03
N GLN A 686 38.61 75.50 -85.04
CA GLN A 686 38.93 74.70 -86.25
C GLN A 686 37.98 74.99 -87.42
N LEU A 687 36.68 75.10 -87.16
CA LEU A 687 35.69 75.44 -88.19
C LEU A 687 35.85 76.89 -88.68
N GLN A 688 36.30 77.80 -87.82
CA GLN A 688 36.60 79.18 -88.19
C GLN A 688 37.88 79.27 -89.04
N GLU A 689 38.92 78.52 -88.69
CA GLU A 689 40.15 78.38 -89.48
C GLU A 689 39.88 77.72 -90.85
N ALA A 690 39.06 76.66 -90.89
CA ALA A 690 38.67 76.01 -92.15
C ALA A 690 37.83 76.93 -93.06
N ARG A 691 37.00 77.82 -92.50
CA ARG A 691 36.30 78.86 -93.29
C ARG A 691 37.27 79.88 -93.88
N LEU A 692 38.26 80.33 -93.09
CA LEU A 692 39.29 81.25 -93.57
C LEU A 692 40.21 80.61 -94.61
N HIS A 693 40.49 79.31 -94.53
CA HIS A 693 41.32 78.60 -95.51
C HIS A 693 40.57 78.32 -96.82
N ASN A 694 39.26 78.03 -96.76
CA ASN A 694 38.42 77.94 -97.96
C ASN A 694 38.21 79.31 -98.63
N ASP A 695 38.26 80.42 -97.88
CA ASP A 695 38.22 81.77 -98.45
C ASP A 695 39.57 82.15 -99.12
N ASP A 696 40.72 81.65 -98.62
CA ASP A 696 42.07 81.87 -99.20
C ASP A 696 42.30 81.03 -100.48
N GLU A 697 41.82 79.77 -100.53
CA GLU A 697 41.85 78.95 -101.77
C GLU A 697 40.92 79.50 -102.86
N GLY A 698 39.84 80.21 -102.49
CA GLY A 698 38.95 80.90 -103.41
C GLY A 698 39.55 82.16 -104.05
N GLU A 699 40.51 82.83 -103.39
CA GLU A 699 41.21 83.99 -103.95
C GLU A 699 42.38 83.60 -104.88
N GLU A 700 42.94 82.38 -104.79
CA GLU A 700 43.96 81.88 -105.73
C GLU A 700 43.38 81.24 -107.02
N GLU A 701 42.11 80.79 -107.03
CA GLU A 701 41.43 80.33 -108.26
C GLU A 701 40.75 81.46 -109.05
N GLU A 702 40.57 82.67 -108.48
CA GLU A 702 39.99 83.85 -109.17
C GLU A 702 41.03 84.71 -109.94
N GLU A 703 42.34 84.42 -109.87
CA GLU A 703 43.38 85.15 -110.65
C GLU A 703 43.75 84.49 -112.02
N GLU A 704 43.21 83.31 -112.39
CA GLU A 704 43.47 82.66 -113.69
C GLU A 704 42.28 82.63 -114.69
N GLU A 705 41.10 83.18 -114.37
CA GLU A 705 39.92 83.17 -115.28
C GLU A 705 39.36 84.57 -115.67
N GLU A 706 40.18 85.64 -115.69
CA GLU A 706 39.78 86.96 -116.22
C GLU A 706 40.68 87.49 -117.37
N GLU A 707 41.05 86.66 -118.34
CA GLU A 707 41.49 87.15 -119.68
C GLU A 707 40.99 86.23 -120.81
N GLU A 708 39.69 86.21 -121.09
CA GLU A 708 39.14 86.12 -122.46
C GLU A 708 37.60 86.06 -122.43
N GLU A 709 36.92 87.20 -122.66
CA GLU A 709 35.77 87.27 -123.56
C GLU A 709 35.29 88.72 -123.68
N VAL A 710 35.74 89.46 -124.70
CA VAL A 710 34.87 90.22 -125.62
C VAL A 710 35.69 90.57 -126.87
N LEU A 711 35.43 89.92 -128.01
CA LEU A 711 35.10 90.57 -129.30
C LEU A 711 35.07 89.59 -130.49
N ASN A 712 33.86 89.43 -131.03
CA ASN A 712 33.53 89.23 -132.45
C ASN A 712 34.09 88.03 -133.24
N GLY A 713 33.14 87.22 -133.73
CA GLY A 713 32.74 87.36 -135.13
C GLY A 713 33.14 86.25 -136.11
N GLN A 714 32.12 85.55 -136.59
CA GLN A 714 31.96 84.98 -137.94
C GLN A 714 32.76 83.73 -138.37
N GLU A 715 31.96 82.68 -138.59
CA GLU A 715 31.88 81.82 -139.78
C GLU A 715 32.75 80.54 -139.89
N ALA A 716 32.00 79.42 -140.01
CA ALA A 716 32.25 78.27 -140.90
C ALA A 716 33.42 77.33 -140.52
N ARG A 717 33.39 76.00 -140.68
CA ARG A 717 32.44 74.96 -141.13
C ARG A 717 33.28 73.66 -141.04
N LEU A 718 32.71 72.55 -140.57
CA LEU A 718 33.04 71.15 -140.94
C LEU A 718 34.49 70.69 -140.59
N ASP A 719 34.83 69.48 -140.17
CA ASP A 719 34.28 68.13 -140.32
C ASP A 719 35.24 67.24 -139.46
N VAL A 720 34.79 66.23 -138.70
CA VAL A 720 34.94 64.78 -139.02
C VAL A 720 35.94 63.99 -138.14
N ILE A 721 35.40 62.91 -137.55
CA ILE A 721 36.02 61.64 -137.04
C ILE A 721 36.84 61.76 -135.75
N GLY A 722 36.71 60.90 -134.73
CA GLY A 722 36.07 59.59 -134.56
C GLY A 722 35.89 59.32 -133.05
N GLU A 723 34.93 58.49 -132.63
CA GLU A 723 35.15 57.04 -132.38
C GLU A 723 36.20 56.84 -131.25
N GLU A 724 35.93 56.22 -130.11
CA GLU A 724 35.13 55.02 -129.86
C GLU A 724 34.98 54.79 -128.33
N LEU A 725 33.82 54.21 -127.96
CA LEU A 725 33.63 53.03 -127.09
C LEU A 725 34.11 53.06 -125.61
N SER A 726 33.42 52.45 -124.64
CA SER A 726 32.12 51.77 -124.55
C SER A 726 32.00 51.20 -123.14
N GLU A 727 30.75 51.01 -122.67
CA GLU A 727 30.20 49.76 -122.10
C GLU A 727 31.11 48.89 -121.19
N LYS A 728 30.68 48.37 -120.04
CA LYS A 728 29.40 47.74 -119.72
C LYS A 728 29.44 47.23 -118.27
N GLU A 729 28.24 46.93 -117.75
CA GLU A 729 27.83 45.76 -116.91
C GLU A 729 28.88 45.15 -115.94
N ASP A 730 28.54 44.86 -114.69
CA ASP A 730 27.84 43.60 -114.37
C ASP A 730 27.05 43.65 -113.04
N GLN A 731 25.96 42.89 -113.06
CA GLN A 731 25.17 42.37 -111.94
C GLN A 731 25.88 41.16 -111.31
N ASP A 732 25.47 40.79 -110.09
CA ASP A 732 25.17 39.42 -109.60
C ASP A 732 25.19 39.43 -108.05
N GLU A 733 24.06 39.15 -107.38
CA GLU A 733 23.67 37.83 -106.78
C GLU A 733 24.59 37.46 -105.58
N GLU A 734 24.13 37.06 -104.38
CA GLU A 734 23.20 35.97 -104.05
C GLU A 734 22.57 36.14 -102.64
N GLU A 735 21.46 35.41 -102.47
CA GLU A 735 20.58 35.19 -101.32
C GLU A 735 21.17 34.22 -100.27
N GLU A 736 20.61 34.18 -99.04
CA GLU A 736 19.74 33.05 -98.59
C GLU A 736 19.28 33.17 -97.11
N GLU A 737 17.98 32.96 -96.91
CA GLU A 737 17.24 32.61 -95.67
C GLU A 737 17.53 31.13 -95.27
N GLU A 738 17.25 30.58 -94.08
CA GLU A 738 15.97 30.20 -93.44
C GLU A 738 16.34 29.46 -92.11
N ALA A 739 15.71 29.67 -90.94
CA ALA A 739 14.44 29.15 -90.40
C ALA A 739 14.43 27.74 -89.74
N GLY A 740 13.82 27.67 -88.53
CA GLY A 740 13.28 26.47 -87.83
C GLY A 740 14.15 25.91 -86.69
N GLN A 741 13.69 25.47 -85.50
CA GLN A 741 12.37 25.10 -84.94
C GLN A 741 12.50 24.87 -83.40
N LYS A 742 11.42 25.13 -82.63
CA LYS A 742 10.86 24.41 -81.43
C LYS A 742 11.74 24.27 -80.15
N ASP A 743 11.25 24.35 -78.91
CA ASP A 743 10.10 23.70 -78.26
C ASP A 743 9.62 24.45 -76.98
N GLU A 744 8.40 24.11 -76.56
CA GLU A 744 7.66 24.53 -75.35
C GLU A 744 8.21 23.89 -74.06
N ASP A 745 8.08 24.56 -72.90
CA ASP A 745 7.24 24.06 -71.78
C ASP A 745 7.33 24.91 -70.49
N LEU A 746 6.16 25.13 -69.90
CA LEU A 746 5.93 25.59 -68.53
C LEU A 746 6.05 24.41 -67.55
N GLU A 747 6.62 24.60 -66.35
CA GLU A 747 5.95 24.25 -65.08
C GLU A 747 6.73 24.67 -63.81
N ARG A 748 5.95 24.84 -62.73
CA ARG A 748 6.31 25.28 -61.37
C ARG A 748 6.99 24.18 -60.56
N ALA A 749 7.81 24.58 -59.56
CA ALA A 749 7.65 24.28 -58.11
C ALA A 749 8.99 24.14 -57.36
N THR A 750 9.06 24.79 -56.17
CA THR A 750 9.73 24.38 -54.89
C THR A 750 11.21 23.93 -54.94
N GLN A 751 12.13 24.34 -54.08
CA GLN A 751 12.07 24.21 -52.62
C GLN A 751 13.36 24.79 -51.99
N ASP A 752 13.23 25.34 -50.79
CA ASP A 752 14.30 25.81 -49.90
C ASP A 752 15.32 24.72 -49.51
N CYS A 753 16.55 25.18 -49.24
CA CYS A 753 17.52 24.59 -48.31
C CYS A 753 18.16 25.72 -47.50
#